data_AF-A0A7W8HIT8-F1
#
_entry.id   AF-A0A7W8HIT8-F1
#
_cell.length_a   1.000
_cell.length_b   1.000
_cell.length_c   1.000
_cell.angle_alpha   90.00
_cell.angle_beta   90.00
_cell.angle_gamma   90.00
#
_symmetry.space_group_name_H-M   'P 1'
#
loop_
_entity.id
_entity.type
_entity.pdbx_description
1 polymer ?
#
loop_
_entity_poly.entity_id
_entity_poly.type
_entity_poly.pdbx_seq_one_letter_code
_entity_poly.pdbx_strand_id
1 'polypeptide(L)'
;MLFPNGRFSPGHALLAVALLCLGACVAAVFFLARQPWLGLGLAPDGDGVRIVEVAPAGPAAALAGELERAGGAGLRLLSVGGLGLVPHDVIEEPDFIDSYDEMCAMLDRQSRLAALLAADAVRIEVGHPDGRRTVHEVTPAATRPVSDLPPVFWFQLFAGSACLLVGAWVWVLRPTDLATGMFALTGAMFPLSAFSAAVYSSRELAIDGEVFRALSSLNHVGALMFGIALIELFLCYPRRIVRPRYMLLVPLVFLPWLAIDLLQLAPNQNWGVRLPIVAAILMVIVFAWMQWRLTIDDPRARAALTWLSLSVILGCGLFVLSTVASSLFGWLPPLRQGYAFGFFLIMYGGLALGLRRYRLFELDEWAYRILLWVGGAVGLVLLDGLLVLALRLEPFESLGIALVIAGFVYLPARSALWRKVVERRRIPDHELFQSVMEVAFQATEGERVSAWQQLVRRVFDPLELEELPARGEGADAAAAEGGQLPATPDLAPDGLEMRLPAVASSPALLVRYPWQGRELFGTAHMRLARQMVELMRQADAGRAAYERGVAEERRRVARDLHDDLGAQLLTALNRPTLDETRGSIRDAIAEMRGVVAGLTGGRAGLGPLLANLRHETASRLEATGIELDWPLVDDVEEMEIDYRTAKHLASAHREIVSNVIRHSGAARMTVGVAAKAGWLRMMLRDDGGGPCLADAGPQGKVQGQGHGLRNLRMRIEELGGRLSIREGAPGCVVEIDVPVGGQSGRAA
;
A
#
# COMPACT_ATOMS: atom_id res chain seq x y z
N MET A 1 4.43 -15.56 23.84
CA MET A 1 3.87 -14.30 24.36
C MET A 1 2.50 -14.59 24.93
N LEU A 2 2.43 -14.81 26.24
CA LEU A 2 1.18 -15.00 26.99
C LEU A 2 0.61 -13.61 27.27
N PHE A 3 -0.62 -13.36 26.84
CA PHE A 3 -1.32 -12.09 27.03
C PHE A 3 -1.68 -11.92 28.51
N PRO A 4 -1.23 -10.84 29.19
CA PRO A 4 -1.62 -10.55 30.56
C PRO A 4 -2.97 -9.84 30.51
N ASN A 5 -4.03 -10.63 30.69
CA ASN A 5 -5.45 -10.29 30.93
C ASN A 5 -6.24 -11.40 30.22
N GLY A 6 -7.15 -12.09 30.91
CA GLY A 6 -7.90 -13.26 30.42
C GLY A 6 -8.87 -13.00 29.24
N ARG A 7 -8.46 -12.23 28.23
CA ARG A 7 -9.15 -12.02 26.97
C ARG A 7 -8.68 -13.07 25.98
N PHE A 8 -9.63 -13.84 25.44
CA PHE A 8 -9.40 -14.72 24.30
C PHE A 8 -8.69 -13.96 23.19
N SER A 9 -7.74 -14.61 22.50
CA SER A 9 -7.13 -13.98 21.32
C SER A 9 -8.22 -13.66 20.29
N PRO A 10 -8.06 -12.62 19.47
CA PRO A 10 -8.99 -12.27 18.41
C PRO A 10 -9.46 -13.46 17.54
N GLY A 11 -8.55 -14.35 17.14
CA GLY A 11 -8.92 -15.54 16.36
C GLY A 11 -9.90 -16.47 17.08
N HIS A 12 -9.71 -16.71 18.37
CA HIS A 12 -10.58 -17.57 19.19
C HIS A 12 -11.97 -16.95 19.39
N ALA A 13 -12.05 -15.64 19.63
CA ALA A 13 -13.33 -14.96 19.78
C ALA A 13 -14.15 -15.00 18.47
N LEU A 14 -13.51 -14.75 17.32
CA LEU A 14 -14.20 -14.84 16.03
C LEU A 14 -14.60 -16.28 15.69
N LEU A 15 -13.76 -17.28 16.01
CA LEU A 15 -14.12 -18.69 15.85
C LEU A 15 -15.32 -19.08 16.72
N ALA A 16 -15.38 -18.62 17.98
CA ALA A 16 -16.51 -18.89 18.85
C ALA A 16 -17.82 -18.32 18.27
N VAL A 17 -17.79 -17.08 17.76
CA VAL A 17 -18.94 -16.48 17.07
C VAL A 17 -19.32 -17.29 15.82
N ALA A 18 -18.34 -17.74 15.04
CA ALA A 18 -18.59 -18.55 13.85
C ALA A 18 -19.21 -19.91 14.17
N LEU A 19 -18.77 -20.57 15.24
CA LEU A 19 -19.34 -21.84 15.69
C LEU A 19 -20.76 -21.67 16.26
N LEU A 20 -21.03 -20.60 17.01
CA LEU A 20 -22.39 -20.27 17.46
C LEU A 20 -23.32 -19.98 16.27
N CYS A 21 -22.84 -19.24 15.28
CA CYS A 21 -23.56 -18.96 14.05
C CYS A 21 -23.88 -20.25 13.27
N LEU A 22 -22.90 -21.14 13.13
CA LEU A 22 -23.09 -22.45 12.50
C LEU A 22 -24.12 -23.29 13.27
N GLY A 23 -24.03 -23.31 14.60
CA GLY A 23 -25.01 -23.99 15.47
C GLY A 23 -26.43 -23.48 15.26
N ALA A 24 -26.61 -22.15 15.14
CA ALA A 24 -27.90 -21.54 14.85
C ALA A 24 -28.43 -21.92 13.45
N CYS A 25 -27.55 -21.97 12.43
CA CYS A 25 -27.93 -22.43 11.09
C CYS A 25 -28.37 -23.90 11.10
N VAL A 26 -27.63 -24.76 11.78
CA VAL A 26 -27.99 -26.18 11.95
C VAL A 26 -29.31 -26.32 12.69
N ALA A 27 -29.54 -25.53 13.74
CA ALA A 27 -30.82 -25.53 14.45
C ALA A 27 -32.00 -25.13 13.55
N ALA A 28 -31.84 -24.10 12.71
CA ALA A 28 -32.87 -23.68 11.76
C ALA A 28 -33.17 -24.77 10.71
N VAL A 29 -32.13 -25.37 10.11
CA VAL A 29 -32.28 -26.50 9.17
C VAL A 29 -32.97 -27.68 9.84
N PHE A 30 -32.52 -28.06 11.03
CA PHE A 30 -33.06 -29.19 11.78
C PHE A 30 -34.53 -28.97 12.15
N PHE A 31 -34.88 -27.74 12.55
CA PHE A 31 -36.25 -27.38 12.90
C PHE A 31 -37.19 -27.53 11.69
N LEU A 32 -36.81 -27.03 10.51
CA LEU A 32 -37.62 -27.19 9.29
C LEU A 32 -37.64 -28.63 8.76
N ALA A 33 -36.53 -29.35 8.86
CA ALA A 33 -36.45 -30.75 8.44
C ALA A 33 -37.38 -31.67 9.27
N ARG A 34 -37.82 -31.23 10.46
CA ARG A 34 -38.76 -31.96 11.34
C ARG A 34 -40.21 -31.49 11.24
N GLN A 35 -40.53 -30.57 10.34
CA GLN A 35 -41.91 -30.20 10.08
C GLN A 35 -42.61 -31.27 9.22
N PRO A 36 -43.92 -31.51 9.42
CA PRO A 36 -44.70 -32.36 8.54
C PRO A 36 -44.58 -31.90 7.08
N TRP A 37 -44.39 -32.85 6.17
CA TRP A 37 -44.12 -32.57 4.77
C TRP A 37 -45.14 -33.27 3.86
N LEU A 38 -45.75 -32.55 2.92
CA LEU A 38 -46.64 -33.11 1.90
C LEU A 38 -45.92 -33.34 0.55
N GLY A 39 -44.84 -32.60 0.29
CA GLY A 39 -44.15 -32.60 -1.00
C GLY A 39 -44.83 -31.74 -2.05
N LEU A 40 -45.41 -30.60 -1.67
CA LEU A 40 -46.10 -29.64 -2.51
C LEU A 40 -45.39 -28.29 -2.50
N GLY A 41 -45.07 -27.77 -3.69
CA GLY A 41 -44.72 -26.36 -3.87
C GLY A 41 -45.97 -25.54 -4.06
N LEU A 42 -46.27 -24.60 -3.15
CA LEU A 42 -47.49 -23.81 -3.15
C LEU A 42 -47.21 -22.33 -3.44
N ALA A 43 -48.16 -21.68 -4.11
CA ALA A 43 -48.14 -20.23 -4.32
C ALA A 43 -49.56 -19.64 -4.28
N PRO A 44 -49.73 -18.37 -3.86
CA PRO A 44 -51.02 -17.69 -3.95
C PRO A 44 -51.46 -17.54 -5.42
N ASP A 45 -52.77 -17.69 -5.68
CA ASP A 45 -53.39 -17.55 -7.01
C ASP A 45 -54.79 -16.92 -6.91
N GLY A 46 -54.87 -15.59 -7.05
CA GLY A 46 -56.11 -14.83 -6.87
C GLY A 46 -56.68 -15.05 -5.46
N ASP A 47 -57.90 -15.58 -5.38
CA ASP A 47 -58.59 -15.88 -4.13
C ASP A 47 -58.29 -17.29 -3.57
N GLY A 48 -57.31 -18.02 -4.13
CA GLY A 48 -56.98 -19.38 -3.70
C GLY A 48 -55.48 -19.70 -3.65
N VAL A 49 -55.17 -20.98 -3.49
CA VAL A 49 -53.81 -21.52 -3.43
C VAL A 49 -53.58 -22.47 -4.60
N ARG A 50 -52.49 -22.27 -5.34
CA ARG A 50 -52.11 -23.11 -6.49
C ARG A 50 -50.92 -24.00 -6.13
N ILE A 51 -50.98 -25.23 -6.63
CA ILE A 51 -49.88 -26.18 -6.64
C ILE A 51 -49.00 -25.89 -7.85
N VAL A 52 -47.76 -25.51 -7.59
CA VAL A 52 -46.75 -25.13 -8.60
C VAL A 52 -45.77 -26.28 -8.83
N GLU A 53 -45.51 -27.09 -7.81
CA GLU A 53 -44.56 -28.20 -7.87
C GLU A 53 -45.06 -29.36 -7.01
N VAL A 54 -44.70 -30.59 -7.39
CA VAL A 54 -44.94 -31.81 -6.60
C VAL A 54 -43.64 -32.59 -6.55
N ALA A 55 -43.18 -32.91 -5.34
CA ALA A 55 -41.95 -33.67 -5.13
C ALA A 55 -42.11 -35.12 -5.65
N PRO A 56 -41.21 -35.63 -6.51
CA PRO A 56 -41.37 -36.94 -7.15
C PRO A 56 -41.45 -38.13 -6.19
N ALA A 57 -40.80 -38.01 -5.03
CA ALA A 57 -40.79 -39.01 -3.96
C ALA A 57 -41.51 -38.50 -2.69
N GLY A 58 -42.33 -37.46 -2.82
CA GLY A 58 -43.08 -36.88 -1.71
C GLY A 58 -44.41 -37.61 -1.44
N PRO A 59 -45.01 -37.41 -0.26
CA PRO A 59 -46.31 -37.98 0.08
C PRO A 59 -47.43 -37.70 -0.93
N ALA A 60 -47.42 -36.51 -1.53
CA ALA A 60 -48.38 -36.10 -2.54
C ALA A 60 -47.97 -36.45 -3.98
N ALA A 61 -46.98 -37.33 -4.20
CA ALA A 61 -46.45 -37.67 -5.54
C ALA A 61 -47.53 -38.16 -6.54
N ALA A 62 -48.64 -38.71 -6.05
CA ALA A 62 -49.78 -39.09 -6.90
C ALA A 62 -50.36 -37.90 -7.71
N LEU A 63 -50.19 -36.66 -7.21
CA LEU A 63 -50.63 -35.45 -7.89
C LEU A 63 -49.71 -35.01 -9.02
N ALA A 64 -48.48 -35.53 -9.13
CA ALA A 64 -47.53 -35.10 -10.16
C ALA A 64 -48.09 -35.28 -11.57
N GLY A 65 -48.68 -36.45 -11.86
CA GLY A 65 -49.32 -36.71 -13.15
C GLY A 65 -50.58 -35.88 -13.39
N GLU A 66 -51.28 -35.44 -12.34
CA GLU A 66 -52.39 -34.49 -12.48
C GLU A 66 -51.91 -33.08 -12.80
N LEU A 67 -50.82 -32.65 -12.17
CA LEU A 67 -50.22 -31.34 -12.40
C LEU A 67 -49.67 -31.23 -13.83
N GLU A 68 -48.99 -32.27 -14.32
CA GLU A 68 -48.51 -32.34 -15.71
C GLU A 68 -49.65 -32.24 -16.72
N ARG A 69 -50.78 -32.91 -16.47
CA ARG A 69 -51.97 -32.84 -17.34
C ARG A 69 -52.66 -31.47 -17.30
N ALA A 70 -52.62 -30.78 -16.16
CA ALA A 70 -53.19 -29.44 -16.02
C ALA A 70 -52.35 -28.37 -16.76
N GLY A 71 -51.08 -28.65 -17.05
CA GLY A 71 -50.18 -27.76 -17.79
C GLY A 71 -50.06 -26.38 -17.14
N GLY A 72 -50.01 -25.32 -17.97
CA GLY A 72 -49.84 -23.94 -17.49
C GLY A 72 -51.00 -23.37 -16.66
N ALA A 73 -52.18 -24.01 -16.68
CA ALA A 73 -53.32 -23.60 -15.85
C ALA A 73 -53.16 -24.02 -14.37
N GLY A 74 -52.33 -25.02 -14.09
CA GLY A 74 -52.01 -25.50 -12.74
C GLY A 74 -53.18 -26.20 -12.02
N LEU A 75 -52.90 -26.70 -10.83
CA LEU A 75 -53.91 -27.28 -9.92
C LEU A 75 -54.17 -26.33 -8.75
N ARG A 76 -55.40 -26.26 -8.26
CA ARG A 76 -55.75 -25.47 -7.07
C ARG A 76 -55.93 -26.37 -5.86
N LEU A 77 -55.24 -26.09 -4.77
CA LEU A 77 -55.46 -26.77 -3.50
C LEU A 77 -56.62 -26.07 -2.78
N LEU A 78 -57.78 -26.74 -2.73
CA LEU A 78 -59.03 -26.16 -2.23
C LEU A 78 -59.16 -26.31 -0.72
N SER A 79 -58.88 -27.50 -0.18
CA SER A 79 -58.99 -27.78 1.24
C SER A 79 -57.99 -28.82 1.72
N VAL A 80 -57.63 -28.75 3.01
CA VAL A 80 -56.78 -29.71 3.72
C VAL A 80 -57.49 -30.10 5.01
N GLY A 81 -57.77 -31.39 5.21
CA GLY A 81 -58.53 -31.88 6.35
C GLY A 81 -59.94 -31.28 6.46
N GLY A 82 -60.53 -30.85 5.34
CA GLY A 82 -61.81 -30.14 5.29
C GLY A 82 -61.73 -28.64 5.62
N LEU A 83 -60.54 -28.11 5.93
CA LEU A 83 -60.33 -26.67 6.08
C LEU A 83 -60.04 -26.06 4.70
N GLY A 84 -60.92 -25.18 4.22
CA GLY A 84 -60.71 -24.45 2.97
C GLY A 84 -59.49 -23.52 3.06
N LEU A 85 -58.62 -23.54 2.06
CA LEU A 85 -57.42 -22.71 1.99
C LEU A 85 -57.74 -21.31 1.44
N VAL A 86 -57.04 -20.32 1.98
CA VAL A 86 -57.08 -18.93 1.52
C VAL A 86 -55.67 -18.47 1.15
N PRO A 87 -55.52 -17.42 0.31
CA PRO A 87 -54.19 -16.92 -0.09
C PRO A 87 -53.28 -16.58 1.10
N HIS A 88 -53.86 -16.09 2.20
CA HIS A 88 -53.11 -15.74 3.43
C HIS A 88 -52.48 -16.95 4.13
N ASP A 89 -52.87 -18.19 3.81
CA ASP A 89 -52.26 -19.38 4.43
C ASP A 89 -50.83 -19.62 3.89
N VAL A 90 -50.53 -19.16 2.66
CA VAL A 90 -49.25 -19.37 1.96
C VAL A 90 -48.41 -18.11 1.77
N ILE A 91 -48.79 -16.99 2.40
CA ILE A 91 -47.96 -15.77 2.37
C ILE A 91 -46.61 -16.02 3.05
N GLU A 92 -45.53 -15.51 2.46
CA GLU A 92 -44.19 -15.69 3.02
C GLU A 92 -44.06 -14.96 4.37
N GLU A 93 -44.66 -13.78 4.49
CA GLU A 93 -44.47 -12.84 5.60
C GLU A 93 -45.82 -12.30 6.13
N PRO A 94 -46.09 -12.38 7.44
CA PRO A 94 -47.31 -11.85 8.04
C PRO A 94 -47.35 -10.31 8.08
N ASP A 95 -46.20 -9.64 7.95
CA ASP A 95 -46.06 -8.17 8.01
C ASP A 95 -46.78 -7.43 6.87
N PHE A 96 -47.26 -8.14 5.84
CA PHE A 96 -48.12 -7.58 4.80
C PHE A 96 -49.58 -7.41 5.25
N ILE A 97 -49.97 -8.03 6.36
CA ILE A 97 -51.31 -7.90 6.93
C ILE A 97 -51.34 -6.66 7.82
N ASP A 98 -52.17 -5.68 7.50
CA ASP A 98 -52.14 -4.40 8.25
C ASP A 98 -52.71 -4.54 9.68
N SER A 99 -53.73 -5.39 9.88
CA SER A 99 -54.44 -5.53 11.16
C SER A 99 -53.87 -6.64 12.05
N TYR A 100 -53.72 -6.37 13.35
CA TYR A 100 -53.35 -7.40 14.33
C TYR A 100 -54.40 -8.51 14.44
N ASP A 101 -55.69 -8.17 14.28
CA ASP A 101 -56.78 -9.17 14.34
C ASP A 101 -56.70 -10.15 13.16
N GLU A 102 -56.44 -9.63 11.96
CA GLU A 102 -56.27 -10.45 10.76
C GLU A 102 -55.00 -11.32 10.85
N MET A 103 -53.93 -10.78 11.41
CA MET A 103 -52.70 -11.52 11.69
C MET A 103 -52.96 -12.65 12.70
N CYS A 104 -53.64 -12.37 13.82
CA CYS A 104 -53.99 -13.38 14.81
C CYS A 104 -54.90 -14.46 14.22
N ALA A 105 -55.89 -14.09 13.40
CA ALA A 105 -56.72 -15.05 12.69
C ALA A 105 -55.92 -15.94 11.73
N MET A 106 -54.93 -15.36 11.03
CA MET A 106 -54.01 -16.12 10.17
C MET A 106 -53.16 -17.10 10.99
N LEU A 107 -52.61 -16.68 12.14
CA LEU A 107 -51.83 -17.54 13.04
C LEU A 107 -52.67 -18.69 13.61
N ASP A 108 -53.92 -18.44 14.01
CA ASP A 108 -54.83 -19.48 14.48
C ASP A 108 -55.14 -20.51 13.38
N ARG A 109 -55.27 -20.05 12.13
CA ARG A 109 -55.40 -20.94 10.97
C ARG A 109 -54.15 -21.78 10.75
N GLN A 110 -52.96 -21.22 10.92
CA GLN A 110 -51.69 -21.95 10.83
C GLN A 110 -51.63 -23.07 11.88
N SER A 111 -52.00 -22.82 13.14
CA SER A 111 -52.08 -23.87 14.17
C SER A 111 -53.06 -24.99 13.81
N ARG A 112 -54.22 -24.64 13.24
CA ARG A 112 -55.22 -25.63 12.78
C ARG A 112 -54.68 -26.48 11.64
N LEU A 113 -54.04 -25.87 10.66
CA LEU A 113 -53.40 -26.61 9.56
C LEU A 113 -52.26 -27.50 10.07
N ALA A 114 -51.41 -26.99 10.96
CA ALA A 114 -50.34 -27.77 11.57
C ALA A 114 -50.87 -28.99 12.34
N ALA A 115 -51.97 -28.84 13.08
CA ALA A 115 -52.63 -29.95 13.77
C ALA A 115 -53.20 -31.00 12.80
N LEU A 116 -53.76 -30.57 11.65
CA LEU A 116 -54.24 -31.48 10.61
C LEU A 116 -53.10 -32.23 9.91
N LEU A 117 -51.96 -31.57 9.69
CA LEU A 117 -50.77 -32.19 9.09
C LEU A 117 -50.03 -33.12 10.05
N ALA A 118 -50.29 -33.03 11.36
CA ALA A 118 -49.75 -33.94 12.36
C ALA A 118 -50.49 -35.30 12.43
N ALA A 119 -51.63 -35.44 11.73
CA ALA A 119 -52.40 -36.69 11.67
C ALA A 119 -51.76 -37.73 10.72
N ASP A 120 -52.02 -39.02 10.98
CA ASP A 120 -51.49 -40.14 10.17
C ASP A 120 -51.98 -40.13 8.71
N ALA A 121 -53.12 -39.50 8.46
CA ALA A 121 -53.66 -39.30 7.11
C ALA A 121 -54.45 -37.99 7.08
N VAL A 122 -54.25 -37.20 6.04
CA VAL A 122 -54.97 -35.95 5.77
C VAL A 122 -55.60 -36.01 4.38
N ARG A 123 -56.86 -35.59 4.29
CA ARG A 123 -57.56 -35.47 3.01
C ARG A 123 -57.25 -34.12 2.39
N ILE A 124 -56.75 -34.12 1.16
CA ILE A 124 -56.52 -32.91 0.36
C ILE A 124 -57.50 -32.89 -0.81
N GLU A 125 -58.19 -31.77 -1.00
CA GLU A 125 -59.11 -31.54 -2.11
C GLU A 125 -58.45 -30.64 -3.15
N VAL A 126 -58.38 -31.11 -4.39
CA VAL A 126 -57.73 -30.43 -5.51
C VAL A 126 -58.75 -30.10 -6.58
N GLY A 127 -58.77 -28.83 -7.02
CA GLY A 127 -59.55 -28.34 -8.14
C GLY A 127 -58.74 -28.31 -9.42
N HIS A 128 -59.34 -28.85 -10.49
CA HIS A 128 -58.77 -28.88 -11.84
C HIS A 128 -59.28 -27.69 -12.67
N PRO A 129 -58.54 -27.27 -13.72
CA PRO A 129 -58.96 -26.18 -14.62
C PRO A 129 -60.31 -26.41 -15.33
N ASP A 130 -60.69 -27.68 -15.52
CA ASP A 130 -61.94 -28.10 -16.14
C ASP A 130 -63.15 -28.07 -15.17
N GLY A 131 -62.94 -27.62 -13.91
CA GLY A 131 -63.95 -27.56 -12.86
C GLY A 131 -64.12 -28.88 -12.09
N ARG A 132 -63.39 -29.94 -12.45
CA ARG A 132 -63.40 -31.21 -11.72
C ARG A 132 -62.72 -31.04 -10.35
N ARG A 133 -63.21 -31.78 -9.36
CA ARG A 133 -62.58 -31.86 -8.03
C ARG A 133 -62.16 -33.28 -7.73
N THR A 134 -60.95 -33.45 -7.24
CA THR A 134 -60.38 -34.74 -6.85
C THR A 134 -59.96 -34.66 -5.40
N VAL A 135 -60.29 -35.70 -4.62
CA VAL A 135 -59.88 -35.82 -3.22
C VAL A 135 -58.83 -36.90 -3.12
N HIS A 136 -57.71 -36.58 -2.49
CA HIS A 136 -56.60 -37.50 -2.24
C HIS A 136 -56.38 -37.63 -0.74
N GLU A 137 -56.15 -38.86 -0.28
CA GLU A 137 -55.74 -39.13 1.10
C GLU A 137 -54.22 -39.29 1.10
N VAL A 138 -53.55 -38.41 1.85
CA VAL A 138 -52.08 -38.32 1.88
C VAL A 138 -51.63 -38.50 3.33
N THR A 139 -50.57 -39.29 3.54
CA THR A 139 -49.92 -39.43 4.85
C THR A 139 -48.73 -38.47 4.90
N PRO A 140 -48.79 -37.35 5.64
CA PRO A 140 -47.67 -36.42 5.75
C PRO A 140 -46.42 -37.13 6.25
N ALA A 141 -45.27 -36.84 5.63
CA ALA A 141 -44.01 -37.38 6.11
C ALA A 141 -43.56 -36.63 7.37
N ALA A 142 -43.08 -37.36 8.38
CA ALA A 142 -42.59 -36.77 9.63
C ALA A 142 -41.27 -35.98 9.47
N THR A 143 -40.58 -36.14 8.34
CA THR A 143 -39.35 -35.41 8.03
C THR A 143 -39.35 -34.88 6.61
N ARG A 144 -39.01 -33.61 6.46
CA ARG A 144 -38.79 -32.93 5.19
C ARG A 144 -37.34 -33.14 4.72
N PRO A 145 -37.11 -33.56 3.46
CA PRO A 145 -35.76 -33.62 2.90
C PRO A 145 -35.09 -32.24 2.87
N VAL A 146 -33.82 -32.16 3.27
CA VAL A 146 -33.04 -30.90 3.23
C VAL A 146 -32.93 -30.34 1.80
N SER A 147 -32.98 -31.20 0.79
CA SER A 147 -32.99 -30.83 -0.63
C SER A 147 -34.26 -30.12 -1.08
N ASP A 148 -35.36 -30.23 -0.32
CA ASP A 148 -36.63 -29.57 -0.61
C ASP A 148 -36.69 -28.12 -0.07
N LEU A 149 -35.72 -27.72 0.77
CA LEU A 149 -35.66 -26.36 1.27
C LEU A 149 -35.34 -25.38 0.13
N PRO A 150 -36.13 -24.30 -0.03
CA PRO A 150 -36.01 -23.42 -1.18
C PRO A 150 -34.69 -22.64 -1.16
N PRO A 151 -34.15 -22.22 -2.32
CA PRO A 151 -32.90 -21.46 -2.38
C PRO A 151 -32.89 -20.17 -1.52
N VAL A 152 -34.06 -19.54 -1.36
CA VAL A 152 -34.21 -18.32 -0.55
C VAL A 152 -33.90 -18.55 0.94
N PHE A 153 -34.22 -19.74 1.48
CA PHE A 153 -33.89 -20.13 2.85
C PHE A 153 -32.38 -20.07 3.10
N TRP A 154 -31.62 -20.72 2.21
CA TRP A 154 -30.16 -20.76 2.28
C TRP A 154 -29.54 -19.37 2.09
N PHE A 155 -30.13 -18.57 1.20
CA PHE A 155 -29.71 -17.20 0.98
C PHE A 155 -29.86 -16.34 2.25
N GLN A 156 -30.97 -16.44 2.98
CA GLN A 156 -31.18 -15.71 4.23
C GLN A 156 -30.22 -16.16 5.34
N LEU A 157 -30.00 -17.47 5.49
CA LEU A 157 -28.99 -17.99 6.44
C LEU A 157 -27.58 -17.50 6.09
N PHE A 158 -27.23 -17.50 4.81
CA PHE A 158 -25.96 -16.96 4.34
C PHE A 158 -25.84 -15.46 4.63
N ALA A 159 -26.86 -14.67 4.29
CA ALA A 159 -26.88 -13.23 4.51
C ALA A 159 -26.71 -12.89 6.01
N GLY A 160 -27.50 -13.53 6.88
CA GLY A 160 -27.39 -13.38 8.32
C GLY A 160 -26.00 -13.71 8.84
N SER A 161 -25.47 -14.87 8.45
CA SER A 161 -24.15 -15.34 8.86
C SER A 161 -23.03 -14.41 8.41
N ALA A 162 -23.05 -13.96 7.16
CA ALA A 162 -22.04 -13.06 6.62
C ALA A 162 -22.00 -11.72 7.36
N CYS A 163 -23.16 -11.11 7.62
CA CYS A 163 -23.27 -9.85 8.37
C CYS A 163 -22.74 -10.00 9.81
N LEU A 164 -23.11 -11.07 10.51
CA LEU A 164 -22.60 -11.37 11.85
C LEU A 164 -21.09 -11.54 11.87
N LEU A 165 -20.56 -12.33 10.95
CA LEU A 165 -19.12 -12.62 10.88
C LEU A 165 -18.31 -11.37 10.55
N VAL A 166 -18.79 -10.52 9.63
CA VAL A 166 -18.13 -9.24 9.32
C VAL A 166 -18.20 -8.28 10.51
N GLY A 167 -19.35 -8.17 11.18
CA GLY A 167 -19.50 -7.36 12.39
C GLY A 167 -18.57 -7.81 13.52
N ALA A 168 -18.60 -9.12 13.83
CA ALA A 168 -17.75 -9.72 14.85
C ALA A 168 -16.26 -9.58 14.50
N TRP A 169 -15.89 -9.74 13.22
CA TRP A 169 -14.51 -9.57 12.78
C TRP A 169 -13.99 -8.16 13.07
N VAL A 170 -14.78 -7.13 12.80
CA VAL A 170 -14.42 -5.74 13.11
C VAL A 170 -14.30 -5.50 14.61
N TRP A 171 -15.26 -5.96 15.41
CA TRP A 171 -15.25 -5.76 16.87
C TRP A 171 -14.10 -6.48 17.57
N VAL A 172 -13.83 -7.72 17.20
CA VAL A 172 -12.80 -8.55 17.84
C VAL A 172 -11.39 -7.95 17.67
N LEU A 173 -11.19 -7.10 16.66
CA LEU A 173 -9.93 -6.37 16.44
C LEU A 173 -9.79 -5.14 17.32
N ARG A 174 -10.90 -4.48 17.68
CA ARG A 174 -10.92 -3.28 18.54
C ARG A 174 -12.07 -3.32 19.57
N PRO A 175 -12.11 -4.31 20.48
CA PRO A 175 -13.30 -4.57 21.30
C PRO A 175 -13.65 -3.46 22.30
N THR A 176 -12.71 -2.53 22.54
CA THR A 176 -12.91 -1.36 23.41
C THR A 176 -13.39 -0.12 22.66
N ASP A 177 -13.37 -0.12 21.32
CA ASP A 177 -13.85 1.00 20.53
C ASP A 177 -15.37 0.92 20.36
N LEU A 178 -16.05 1.98 20.79
CA LEU A 178 -17.50 2.05 20.82
C LEU A 178 -18.12 1.90 19.43
N ALA A 179 -17.50 2.50 18.40
CA ALA A 179 -18.02 2.44 17.05
C ALA A 179 -17.96 1.01 16.48
N THR A 180 -16.84 0.30 16.68
CA THR A 180 -16.77 -1.13 16.32
C THR A 180 -17.77 -1.99 17.10
N GLY A 181 -18.05 -1.64 18.36
CA GLY A 181 -19.07 -2.29 19.17
C GLY A 181 -20.49 -2.10 18.60
N MET A 182 -20.86 -0.85 18.26
CA MET A 182 -22.16 -0.56 17.64
C MET A 182 -22.29 -1.22 16.26
N PHE A 183 -21.22 -1.21 15.46
CA PHE A 183 -21.20 -1.91 14.19
C PHE A 183 -21.36 -3.43 14.36
N ALA A 184 -20.67 -4.06 15.30
CA ALA A 184 -20.87 -5.47 15.59
C ALA A 184 -22.25 -5.77 16.14
N LEU A 185 -22.86 -4.85 16.88
CA LEU A 185 -24.25 -4.99 17.33
C LEU A 185 -25.21 -5.01 16.14
N THR A 186 -25.00 -4.18 15.12
CA THR A 186 -25.77 -4.31 13.85
C THR A 186 -25.60 -5.70 13.24
N GLY A 187 -24.38 -6.25 13.26
CA GLY A 187 -24.10 -7.59 12.73
C GLY A 187 -24.72 -8.71 13.56
N ALA A 188 -24.83 -8.53 14.87
CA ALA A 188 -25.40 -9.51 15.78
C ALA A 188 -26.94 -9.54 15.76
N MET A 189 -27.58 -8.38 15.58
CA MET A 189 -29.04 -8.27 15.54
C MET A 189 -29.63 -8.73 14.20
N PHE A 190 -28.85 -8.64 13.11
CA PHE A 190 -29.32 -9.02 11.79
C PHE A 190 -29.67 -10.51 11.62
N PRO A 191 -28.87 -11.50 12.07
CA PRO A 191 -29.27 -12.91 12.08
C PRO A 191 -30.55 -13.19 12.85
N LEU A 192 -30.82 -12.42 13.92
CA LEU A 192 -32.03 -12.58 14.72
C LEU A 192 -33.28 -12.35 13.84
N SER A 193 -33.18 -11.43 12.89
CA SER A 193 -34.16 -11.17 11.84
C SER A 193 -34.08 -12.17 10.68
N ALA A 194 -32.92 -12.31 10.05
CA ALA A 194 -32.78 -13.14 8.86
C ALA A 194 -33.06 -14.63 9.12
N PHE A 195 -32.64 -15.20 10.26
CA PHE A 195 -32.82 -16.63 10.55
C PHE A 195 -34.24 -16.95 10.97
N SER A 196 -34.88 -16.08 11.76
CA SER A 196 -36.29 -16.25 12.10
C SER A 196 -37.17 -16.15 10.86
N ALA A 197 -36.91 -15.15 10.01
CA ALA A 197 -37.56 -14.99 8.70
C ALA A 197 -37.36 -16.20 7.79
N ALA A 198 -36.14 -16.74 7.71
CA ALA A 198 -35.86 -17.92 6.92
C ALA A 198 -36.73 -19.12 7.33
N VAL A 199 -36.93 -19.32 8.63
CA VAL A 199 -37.71 -20.45 9.14
C VAL A 199 -39.19 -20.32 8.76
N TYR A 200 -39.88 -19.23 9.13
CA TYR A 200 -41.33 -19.17 8.85
C TYR A 200 -41.66 -18.91 7.38
N SER A 201 -40.81 -18.22 6.62
CA SER A 201 -41.06 -17.95 5.20
C SER A 201 -40.80 -19.16 4.30
N SER A 202 -40.04 -20.14 4.79
CA SER A 202 -39.72 -21.37 4.05
C SER A 202 -40.55 -22.58 4.47
N ARG A 203 -41.59 -22.38 5.30
CA ARG A 203 -42.57 -23.41 5.61
C ARG A 203 -43.30 -23.85 4.33
N GLU A 204 -43.69 -25.12 4.25
CA GLU A 204 -44.39 -25.64 3.06
C GLU A 204 -45.85 -25.17 3.02
N LEU A 205 -46.64 -25.55 4.03
CA LEU A 205 -48.04 -25.15 4.17
C LEU A 205 -48.33 -24.54 5.53
N ALA A 206 -47.84 -25.16 6.61
CA ALA A 206 -48.11 -24.70 7.96
C ALA A 206 -46.94 -24.93 8.91
N ILE A 207 -46.89 -24.07 9.91
CA ILE A 207 -46.10 -24.20 11.14
C ILE A 207 -47.05 -23.83 12.29
N ASP A 208 -46.80 -24.33 13.50
CA ASP A 208 -47.59 -23.92 14.65
C ASP A 208 -47.63 -22.38 14.79
N GLY A 209 -48.81 -21.82 15.04
CA GLY A 209 -49.05 -20.38 15.08
C GLY A 209 -48.36 -19.67 16.25
N GLU A 210 -48.16 -20.33 17.39
CA GLU A 210 -47.39 -19.75 18.50
C GLU A 210 -45.90 -19.69 18.15
N VAL A 211 -45.38 -20.73 17.50
CA VAL A 211 -44.01 -20.73 16.98
C VAL A 211 -43.83 -19.67 15.89
N PHE A 212 -44.79 -19.53 14.98
CA PHE A 212 -44.77 -18.47 13.97
C PHE A 212 -44.73 -17.11 14.66
N ARG A 213 -45.65 -16.84 15.60
CA ARG A 213 -45.68 -15.58 16.36
C ARG A 213 -44.32 -15.30 17.03
N ALA A 214 -43.73 -16.29 17.70
CA ALA A 214 -42.43 -16.14 18.34
C ALA A 214 -41.31 -15.80 17.34
N LEU A 215 -41.26 -16.46 16.19
CA LEU A 215 -40.28 -16.18 15.15
C LEU A 215 -40.50 -14.80 14.50
N SER A 216 -41.75 -14.41 14.25
CA SER A 216 -42.11 -13.08 13.74
C SER A 216 -41.71 -11.98 14.74
N SER A 217 -42.01 -12.17 16.02
CA SER A 217 -41.56 -11.26 17.09
C SER A 217 -40.03 -11.16 17.15
N LEU A 218 -39.32 -12.29 17.01
CA LEU A 218 -37.87 -12.32 16.96
C LEU A 218 -37.33 -11.54 15.75
N ASN A 219 -38.04 -11.62 14.62
CA ASN A 219 -37.74 -10.83 13.44
C ASN A 219 -37.84 -9.32 13.72
N HIS A 220 -38.93 -8.88 14.34
CA HIS A 220 -39.14 -7.46 14.68
C HIS A 220 -38.08 -6.95 15.65
N VAL A 221 -37.75 -7.76 16.67
CA VAL A 221 -36.68 -7.44 17.64
C VAL A 221 -35.35 -7.26 16.90
N GLY A 222 -34.98 -8.21 16.02
CA GLY A 222 -33.75 -8.13 15.24
C GLY A 222 -33.70 -6.90 14.33
N ALA A 223 -34.77 -6.63 13.59
CA ALA A 223 -34.87 -5.51 12.66
C ALA A 223 -34.77 -4.15 13.36
N LEU A 224 -35.49 -3.97 14.48
CA LEU A 224 -35.48 -2.70 15.20
C LEU A 224 -34.18 -2.49 15.98
N MET A 225 -33.65 -3.53 16.62
CA MET A 225 -32.35 -3.44 17.31
C MET A 225 -31.20 -3.18 16.34
N PHE A 226 -31.26 -3.72 15.13
CA PHE A 226 -30.36 -3.34 14.05
C PHE A 226 -30.45 -1.83 13.76
N GLY A 227 -31.67 -1.28 13.64
CA GLY A 227 -31.91 0.15 13.43
C GLY A 227 -31.35 1.01 14.56
N ILE A 228 -31.60 0.64 15.82
CA ILE A 228 -31.06 1.31 17.01
C ILE A 228 -29.52 1.34 16.97
N ALA A 229 -28.89 0.18 16.75
CA ALA A 229 -27.44 0.08 16.70
C ALA A 229 -26.83 0.90 15.54
N LEU A 230 -27.53 0.98 14.40
CA LEU A 230 -27.12 1.78 13.26
C LEU A 230 -27.21 3.29 13.56
N ILE A 231 -28.27 3.75 14.22
CA ILE A 231 -28.38 5.12 14.73
C ILE A 231 -27.21 5.43 15.68
N GLU A 232 -26.96 4.55 16.64
CA GLU A 232 -25.90 4.72 17.64
C GLU A 232 -24.51 4.74 16.99
N LEU A 233 -24.29 3.98 15.91
CA LEU A 233 -23.07 4.04 15.12
C LEU A 233 -22.86 5.47 14.55
N PHE A 234 -23.89 6.08 13.96
CA PHE A 234 -23.79 7.45 13.43
C PHE A 234 -23.75 8.53 14.52
N LEU A 235 -24.16 8.23 15.75
CA LEU A 235 -23.96 9.13 16.89
C LEU A 235 -22.51 9.14 17.41
N CYS A 236 -21.76 8.05 17.22
CA CYS A 236 -20.42 7.90 17.76
C CYS A 236 -19.29 7.87 16.72
N TYR A 237 -19.59 7.70 15.43
CA TYR A 237 -18.62 7.56 14.34
C TYR A 237 -18.99 8.39 13.09
N PRO A 238 -18.02 9.04 12.41
CA PRO A 238 -16.59 9.07 12.70
C PRO A 238 -16.20 9.95 13.89
N ARG A 239 -17.00 10.98 14.19
CA ARG A 239 -16.81 11.82 15.37
C ARG A 239 -17.95 11.59 16.35
N ARG A 240 -17.68 11.73 17.64
CA ARG A 240 -18.73 11.60 18.67
C ARG A 240 -19.59 12.86 18.67
N ILE A 241 -20.85 12.74 18.26
CA ILE A 241 -21.84 13.83 18.32
C ILE A 241 -22.28 14.05 19.77
N VAL A 242 -22.53 12.94 20.49
CA VAL A 242 -23.03 12.95 21.86
C VAL A 242 -22.11 12.18 22.80
N ARG A 243 -22.17 12.48 24.10
CA ARG A 243 -21.47 11.68 25.12
C ARG A 243 -22.12 10.29 25.23
N PRO A 244 -21.36 9.22 25.53
CA PRO A 244 -21.88 7.84 25.56
C PRO A 244 -23.16 7.64 26.40
N ARG A 245 -23.28 8.33 27.54
CA ARG A 245 -24.49 8.28 28.39
C ARG A 245 -25.78 8.71 27.69
N TYR A 246 -25.70 9.60 26.70
CA TYR A 246 -26.87 10.11 25.97
C TYR A 246 -27.24 9.21 24.78
N MET A 247 -26.39 8.26 24.39
CA MET A 247 -26.75 7.26 23.37
C MET A 247 -27.91 6.40 23.86
N LEU A 248 -28.01 6.16 25.17
CA LEU A 248 -29.12 5.45 25.82
C LEU A 248 -30.50 6.09 25.57
N LEU A 249 -30.58 7.35 25.11
CA LEU A 249 -31.85 7.96 24.74
C LEU A 249 -32.49 7.27 23.53
N VAL A 250 -31.69 6.71 22.61
CA VAL A 250 -32.20 5.98 21.45
C VAL A 250 -32.96 4.71 21.89
N PRO A 251 -32.35 3.74 22.61
CA PRO A 251 -33.09 2.59 23.11
C PRO A 251 -34.21 2.98 24.10
N LEU A 252 -34.07 4.07 24.86
CA LEU A 252 -35.13 4.57 25.75
C LEU A 252 -36.42 4.95 24.99
N VAL A 253 -36.31 5.36 23.72
CA VAL A 253 -37.47 5.68 22.87
C VAL A 253 -37.95 4.45 22.09
N PHE A 254 -37.03 3.70 21.48
CA PHE A 254 -37.40 2.62 20.57
C PHE A 254 -37.77 1.30 21.28
N LEU A 255 -37.21 0.99 22.45
CA LEU A 255 -37.57 -0.24 23.18
C LEU A 255 -39.00 -0.22 23.73
N PRO A 256 -39.51 0.90 24.29
CA PRO A 256 -40.94 0.98 24.63
C PRO A 256 -41.84 0.85 23.40
N TRP A 257 -41.42 1.39 22.24
CA TRP A 257 -42.16 1.22 21.00
C TRP A 257 -42.21 -0.26 20.56
N LEU A 258 -41.08 -0.96 20.64
CA LEU A 258 -41.02 -2.40 20.42
C LEU A 258 -41.95 -3.16 21.37
N ALA A 259 -42.01 -2.77 22.64
CA ALA A 259 -42.91 -3.39 23.61
C ALA A 259 -44.39 -3.14 23.24
N ILE A 260 -44.73 -1.94 22.77
CA ILE A 260 -46.08 -1.61 22.28
C ILE A 260 -46.45 -2.50 21.08
N ASP A 261 -45.52 -2.73 20.16
CA ASP A 261 -45.69 -3.63 19.01
C ASP A 261 -45.88 -5.09 19.43
N LEU A 262 -44.95 -5.62 20.23
CA LEU A 262 -44.98 -7.01 20.69
C LEU A 262 -46.21 -7.34 21.54
N LEU A 263 -46.71 -6.35 22.30
CA LEU A 263 -47.94 -6.47 23.09
C LEU A 263 -49.21 -6.12 22.30
N GLN A 264 -49.09 -5.79 21.01
CA GLN A 264 -50.18 -5.41 20.12
C GLN A 264 -51.03 -4.25 20.67
N LEU A 265 -50.39 -3.31 21.37
CA LEU A 265 -51.03 -2.13 21.95
C LEU A 265 -51.15 -0.97 20.94
N ALA A 266 -50.45 -1.07 19.79
CA ALA A 266 -50.59 -0.12 18.70
C ALA A 266 -51.90 -0.34 17.94
N PRO A 267 -52.45 0.69 17.25
CA PRO A 267 -53.69 0.55 16.49
C PRO A 267 -53.63 -0.49 15.36
N ASN A 268 -52.48 -0.64 14.72
CA ASN A 268 -52.23 -1.59 13.62
C ASN A 268 -50.71 -1.76 13.41
N GLN A 269 -50.31 -2.63 12.48
CA GLN A 269 -48.90 -2.90 12.21
C GLN A 269 -48.14 -1.71 11.59
N ASN A 270 -48.83 -0.79 10.91
CA ASN A 270 -48.20 0.42 10.37
C ASN A 270 -47.60 1.28 11.50
N TRP A 271 -48.33 1.42 12.60
CA TRP A 271 -47.87 2.16 13.78
C TRP A 271 -46.91 1.37 14.66
N GLY A 272 -47.10 0.04 14.77
CA GLY A 272 -46.27 -0.83 15.60
C GLY A 272 -44.89 -1.12 15.02
N VAL A 273 -44.84 -1.58 13.76
CA VAL A 273 -43.62 -2.10 13.13
C VAL A 273 -43.03 -1.12 12.11
N ARG A 274 -43.86 -0.67 11.15
CA ARG A 274 -43.36 0.03 9.96
C ARG A 274 -42.86 1.43 10.28
N LEU A 275 -43.60 2.19 11.10
CA LEU A 275 -43.25 3.56 11.46
C LEU A 275 -41.91 3.67 12.24
N PRO A 276 -41.61 2.84 13.26
CA PRO A 276 -40.29 2.81 13.89
C PRO A 276 -39.13 2.57 12.94
N ILE A 277 -39.28 1.64 11.99
CA ILE A 277 -38.23 1.30 11.02
C ILE A 277 -37.96 2.51 10.10
N VAL A 278 -39.02 3.14 9.59
CA VAL A 278 -38.91 4.36 8.78
C VAL A 278 -38.27 5.50 9.59
N ALA A 279 -38.73 5.71 10.83
CA ALA A 279 -38.18 6.73 11.72
C ALA A 279 -36.69 6.50 11.99
N ALA A 280 -36.26 5.24 12.18
CA ALA A 280 -34.86 4.91 12.38
C ALA A 280 -33.99 5.26 11.17
N ILE A 281 -34.42 4.93 9.95
CA ILE A 281 -33.70 5.30 8.72
C ILE A 281 -33.63 6.81 8.53
N LEU A 282 -34.73 7.54 8.74
CA LEU A 282 -34.74 9.00 8.65
C LEU A 282 -33.75 9.61 9.65
N MET A 283 -33.68 9.07 10.87
CA MET A 283 -32.74 9.55 11.89
C MET A 283 -31.29 9.21 11.53
N VAL A 284 -31.01 8.06 10.91
CA VAL A 284 -29.69 7.72 10.35
C VAL A 284 -29.29 8.74 9.28
N ILE A 285 -30.19 9.13 8.38
CA ILE A 285 -29.92 10.15 7.35
C ILE A 285 -29.61 11.50 7.99
N VAL A 286 -30.38 11.91 9.01
CA VAL A 286 -30.13 13.16 9.75
C VAL A 286 -28.76 13.13 10.43
N PHE A 287 -28.41 12.04 11.13
CA PHE A 287 -27.11 11.95 11.79
C PHE A 287 -25.94 11.81 10.81
N ALA A 288 -26.13 11.16 9.66
CA ALA A 288 -25.14 11.15 8.59
C ALA A 288 -24.87 12.57 8.06
N TRP A 289 -25.92 13.40 7.89
CA TRP A 289 -25.77 14.79 7.52
C TRP A 289 -25.08 15.63 8.61
N MET A 290 -25.42 15.41 9.88
CA MET A 290 -24.73 16.06 11.00
C MET A 290 -23.24 15.67 11.06
N GLN A 291 -22.90 14.39 10.88
CA GLN A 291 -21.52 13.93 10.78
C GLN A 291 -20.79 14.61 9.63
N TRP A 292 -21.47 14.81 8.50
CA TRP A 292 -20.86 15.45 7.32
C TRP A 292 -20.48 16.90 7.61
N ARG A 293 -21.31 17.63 8.36
CA ARG A 293 -20.96 18.98 8.84
C ARG A 293 -19.78 18.96 9.80
N LEU A 294 -19.72 18.00 10.72
CA LEU A 294 -18.67 17.91 11.75
C LEU A 294 -17.31 17.41 11.22
N THR A 295 -17.29 16.81 10.04
CA THR A 295 -16.09 16.23 9.41
C THR A 295 -15.59 17.04 8.22
N ILE A 296 -16.11 18.27 8.01
CA ILE A 296 -15.75 19.10 6.86
C ILE A 296 -14.25 19.41 6.78
N ASP A 297 -13.62 19.61 7.93
CA ASP A 297 -12.18 19.92 8.08
C ASP A 297 -11.31 18.66 8.24
N ASP A 298 -11.87 17.46 8.09
CA ASP A 298 -11.18 16.18 8.31
C ASP A 298 -11.37 15.26 7.10
N PRO A 299 -10.47 15.32 6.10
CA PRO A 299 -10.61 14.58 4.84
C PRO A 299 -10.72 13.06 5.04
N ARG A 300 -10.02 12.50 6.03
CA ARG A 300 -10.09 11.08 6.40
C ARG A 300 -11.45 10.71 6.94
N ALA A 301 -11.90 11.43 7.97
CA ALA A 301 -13.20 11.18 8.59
C ALA A 301 -14.33 11.37 7.58
N ARG A 302 -14.19 12.35 6.67
CA ARG A 302 -15.14 12.59 5.59
C ARG A 302 -15.15 11.47 4.56
N ALA A 303 -14.00 10.93 4.17
CA ALA A 303 -13.93 9.78 3.26
C ALA A 303 -14.56 8.54 3.90
N ALA A 304 -14.25 8.26 5.17
CA ALA A 304 -14.83 7.16 5.93
C ALA A 304 -16.36 7.31 6.08
N LEU A 305 -16.84 8.51 6.44
CA LEU A 305 -18.27 8.82 6.50
C LEU A 305 -18.94 8.63 5.15
N THR A 306 -18.33 9.12 4.06
CA THR A 306 -18.91 9.03 2.73
C THR A 306 -19.16 7.58 2.35
N TRP A 307 -18.19 6.70 2.59
CA TRP A 307 -18.32 5.26 2.31
C TRP A 307 -19.30 4.56 3.23
N LEU A 308 -19.29 4.87 4.52
CA LEU A 308 -20.26 4.34 5.48
C LEU A 308 -21.68 4.75 5.08
N SER A 309 -21.93 6.04 4.90
CA SER A 309 -23.24 6.59 4.51
C SER A 309 -23.71 6.04 3.18
N LEU A 310 -22.86 5.97 2.16
CA LEU A 310 -23.22 5.42 0.85
C LEU A 310 -23.61 3.94 0.96
N SER A 311 -22.83 3.14 1.69
CA SER A 311 -23.10 1.70 1.86
C SER A 311 -24.40 1.46 2.63
N VAL A 312 -24.66 2.27 3.67
CA VAL A 312 -25.87 2.19 4.50
C VAL A 312 -27.11 2.65 3.73
N ILE A 313 -27.04 3.78 3.02
CA ILE A 313 -28.17 4.28 2.22
C ILE A 313 -28.48 3.33 1.07
N LEU A 314 -27.46 2.81 0.38
CA LEU A 314 -27.66 1.87 -0.72
C LEU A 314 -28.22 0.53 -0.23
N GLY A 315 -27.77 0.03 0.92
CA GLY A 315 -28.28 -1.23 1.49
C GLY A 315 -29.63 -1.05 2.18
N CYS A 316 -29.64 -0.38 3.32
CA CYS A 316 -30.84 -0.22 4.15
C CYS A 316 -31.91 0.64 3.47
N GLY A 317 -31.51 1.69 2.74
CA GLY A 317 -32.45 2.56 2.03
C GLY A 317 -33.14 1.85 0.87
N LEU A 318 -32.43 1.00 0.11
CA LEU A 318 -33.05 0.20 -0.94
C LEU A 318 -33.97 -0.88 -0.39
N PHE A 319 -33.62 -1.49 0.76
CA PHE A 319 -34.51 -2.40 1.48
C PHE A 319 -35.81 -1.70 1.86
N VAL A 320 -35.74 -0.59 2.59
CA VAL A 320 -36.94 0.16 3.03
C VAL A 320 -37.72 0.70 1.84
N LEU A 321 -37.06 1.20 0.79
CA LEU A 321 -37.73 1.64 -0.43
C LEU A 321 -38.48 0.48 -1.07
N SER A 322 -37.88 -0.70 -1.20
CA SER A 322 -38.52 -1.85 -1.82
C SER A 322 -39.71 -2.38 -1.01
N THR A 323 -39.61 -2.42 0.31
CA THR A 323 -40.67 -2.96 1.18
C THR A 323 -41.80 -1.95 1.39
N VAL A 324 -41.46 -0.69 1.68
CA VAL A 324 -42.45 0.37 1.94
C VAL A 324 -43.08 0.90 0.66
N ALA A 325 -42.34 1.06 -0.44
CA ALA A 325 -42.95 1.53 -1.69
C ALA A 325 -43.85 0.47 -2.34
N SER A 326 -43.50 -0.81 -2.19
CA SER A 326 -44.37 -1.90 -2.64
C SER A 326 -45.68 -1.95 -1.85
N SER A 327 -45.65 -1.70 -0.53
CA SER A 327 -46.85 -1.74 0.32
C SER A 327 -47.71 -0.48 0.23
N LEU A 328 -47.10 0.71 0.12
CA LEU A 328 -47.84 1.98 0.11
C LEU A 328 -48.35 2.41 -1.27
N PHE A 329 -47.55 2.19 -2.32
CA PHE A 329 -47.87 2.72 -3.66
C PHE A 329 -48.31 1.65 -4.65
N GLY A 330 -47.97 0.36 -4.43
CA GLY A 330 -48.34 -0.74 -5.32
C GLY A 330 -47.75 -0.65 -6.74
N TRP A 331 -46.82 0.28 -6.99
CA TRP A 331 -46.24 0.55 -8.32
C TRP A 331 -45.03 -0.34 -8.66
N LEU A 332 -44.44 -0.99 -7.66
CA LEU A 332 -43.33 -1.92 -7.82
C LEU A 332 -43.85 -3.35 -7.66
N PRO A 333 -43.43 -4.31 -8.51
CA PRO A 333 -43.71 -5.71 -8.24
C PRO A 333 -43.13 -6.08 -6.87
N PRO A 334 -43.88 -6.78 -6.00
CA PRO A 334 -43.37 -7.16 -4.69
C PRO A 334 -42.16 -8.07 -4.88
N LEU A 335 -40.98 -7.56 -4.50
CA LEU A 335 -39.80 -8.39 -4.31
C LEU A 335 -40.07 -9.33 -3.14
N ARG A 336 -39.86 -10.63 -3.34
CA ARG A 336 -39.89 -11.59 -2.24
C ARG A 336 -38.91 -11.13 -1.17
N GLN A 337 -39.42 -10.88 0.04
CA GLN A 337 -38.66 -10.27 1.14
C GLN A 337 -37.39 -11.06 1.47
N GLY A 338 -37.42 -12.39 1.31
CA GLY A 338 -36.24 -13.23 1.50
C GLY A 338 -35.03 -12.80 0.67
N TYR A 339 -35.21 -12.32 -0.56
CA TYR A 339 -34.11 -11.79 -1.38
C TYR A 339 -33.74 -10.35 -1.03
N ALA A 340 -34.66 -9.58 -0.44
CA ALA A 340 -34.39 -8.20 -0.01
C ALA A 340 -33.34 -8.12 1.11
N PHE A 341 -33.15 -9.20 1.90
CA PHE A 341 -32.03 -9.32 2.84
C PHE A 341 -30.65 -9.19 2.16
N GLY A 342 -30.57 -9.43 0.85
CA GLY A 342 -29.37 -9.21 0.05
C GLY A 342 -28.88 -7.76 0.03
N PHE A 343 -29.74 -6.78 0.23
CA PHE A 343 -29.32 -5.38 0.28
C PHE A 343 -28.41 -5.09 1.49
N PHE A 344 -28.54 -5.84 2.59
CA PHE A 344 -27.63 -5.72 3.72
C PHE A 344 -26.24 -6.28 3.40
N LEU A 345 -26.12 -7.31 2.55
CA LEU A 345 -24.83 -7.77 2.06
C LEU A 345 -24.10 -6.68 1.26
N ILE A 346 -24.84 -5.82 0.53
CA ILE A 346 -24.26 -4.65 -0.15
C ILE A 346 -23.70 -3.67 0.90
N MET A 347 -24.43 -3.41 1.98
CA MET A 347 -23.95 -2.55 3.07
C MET A 347 -22.66 -3.09 3.69
N TYR A 348 -22.65 -4.36 4.12
CA TYR A 348 -21.48 -4.97 4.75
C TYR A 348 -20.32 -5.16 3.78
N GLY A 349 -20.58 -5.48 2.51
CA GLY A 349 -19.57 -5.56 1.45
C GLY A 349 -18.93 -4.21 1.14
N GLY A 350 -19.75 -3.16 1.01
CA GLY A 350 -19.29 -1.78 0.83
C GLY A 350 -18.44 -1.30 2.00
N LEU A 351 -18.85 -1.63 3.23
CA LEU A 351 -18.08 -1.32 4.42
C LEU A 351 -16.77 -2.11 4.51
N ALA A 352 -16.78 -3.39 4.16
CA ALA A 352 -15.58 -4.24 4.11
C ALA A 352 -14.56 -3.74 3.07
N LEU A 353 -15.02 -3.19 1.96
CA LEU A 353 -14.17 -2.52 0.98
C LEU A 353 -13.62 -1.19 1.52
N GLY A 354 -14.45 -0.44 2.25
CA GLY A 354 -14.07 0.81 2.93
C GLY A 354 -12.98 0.62 4.00
N LEU A 355 -13.02 -0.49 4.75
CA LEU A 355 -11.97 -0.92 5.70
C LEU A 355 -10.59 -0.98 5.04
N ARG A 356 -10.52 -1.51 3.81
CA ARG A 356 -9.25 -1.67 3.08
C ARG A 356 -8.70 -0.35 2.57
N ARG A 357 -9.54 0.45 1.91
CA ARG A 357 -9.10 1.64 1.15
C ARG A 357 -8.88 2.87 2.04
N TYR A 358 -9.72 3.05 3.06
CA TYR A 358 -9.72 4.25 3.90
C TYR A 358 -9.40 3.96 5.36
N ARG A 359 -9.03 2.72 5.69
CA ARG A 359 -8.81 2.27 7.07
C ARG A 359 -9.98 2.68 7.96
N LEU A 360 -11.22 2.38 7.53
CA LEU A 360 -12.37 2.50 8.43
C LEU A 360 -12.04 1.77 9.73
N PHE A 361 -12.30 2.40 10.87
CA PHE A 361 -11.91 1.90 12.20
C PHE A 361 -10.41 1.60 12.41
N GLU A 362 -9.52 2.06 11.51
CA GLU A 362 -8.06 1.91 11.59
C GLU A 362 -7.57 0.46 11.83
N LEU A 363 -8.13 -0.51 11.09
CA LEU A 363 -7.73 -1.91 11.21
C LEU A 363 -6.39 -2.19 10.49
N ASP A 364 -5.53 -3.00 11.11
CA ASP A 364 -4.24 -3.44 10.55
C ASP A 364 -4.41 -4.59 9.53
N GLU A 365 -3.44 -4.76 8.61
CA GLU A 365 -3.41 -5.86 7.62
C GLU A 365 -3.56 -7.27 8.25
N TRP A 366 -3.15 -7.41 9.52
CA TRP A 366 -3.29 -8.64 10.29
C TRP A 366 -4.76 -9.10 10.45
N ALA A 367 -5.72 -8.16 10.36
CA ALA A 367 -7.15 -8.42 10.40
C ALA A 367 -7.58 -9.50 9.38
N TYR A 368 -7.11 -9.39 8.14
CA TYR A 368 -7.45 -10.32 7.06
C TYR A 368 -6.90 -11.73 7.31
N ARG A 369 -5.81 -11.84 8.08
CA ARG A 369 -5.21 -13.13 8.42
C ARG A 369 -6.14 -13.94 9.31
N ILE A 370 -6.77 -13.28 10.28
CA ILE A 370 -7.77 -13.89 11.16
C ILE A 370 -8.96 -14.38 10.36
N LEU A 371 -9.50 -13.54 9.47
CA LEU A 371 -10.65 -13.88 8.64
C LEU A 371 -10.37 -15.13 7.78
N LEU A 372 -9.20 -15.18 7.13
CA LEU A 372 -8.79 -16.34 6.36
C LEU A 372 -8.75 -17.59 7.24
N TRP A 373 -8.04 -17.57 8.37
CA TRP A 373 -7.93 -18.71 9.28
C TRP A 373 -9.28 -19.22 9.78
N VAL A 374 -10.16 -18.33 10.23
CA VAL A 374 -11.51 -18.71 10.71
C VAL A 374 -12.34 -19.26 9.57
N GLY A 375 -12.29 -18.63 8.39
CA GLY A 375 -12.94 -19.17 7.18
C GLY A 375 -12.45 -20.57 6.81
N GLY A 376 -11.18 -20.88 7.04
CA GLY A 376 -10.63 -22.23 6.86
C GLY A 376 -11.18 -23.24 7.86
N ALA A 377 -11.25 -22.87 9.14
CA ALA A 377 -11.79 -23.74 10.18
C ALA A 377 -13.27 -24.05 9.95
N VAL A 378 -14.08 -23.02 9.65
CA VAL A 378 -15.50 -23.20 9.31
C VAL A 378 -15.66 -24.00 8.02
N GLY A 379 -14.87 -23.69 6.99
CA GLY A 379 -14.88 -24.41 5.71
C GLY A 379 -14.54 -25.89 5.87
N LEU A 380 -13.62 -26.24 6.77
CA LEU A 380 -13.30 -27.63 7.10
C LEU A 380 -14.51 -28.36 7.70
N VAL A 381 -15.19 -27.76 8.67
CA VAL A 381 -16.39 -28.36 9.31
C VAL A 381 -17.53 -28.52 8.30
N LEU A 382 -17.75 -27.51 7.45
CA LEU A 382 -18.79 -27.58 6.41
C LEU A 382 -18.46 -28.64 5.35
N LEU A 383 -17.20 -28.73 4.92
CA LEU A 383 -16.75 -29.74 3.98
C LEU A 383 -16.91 -31.15 4.56
N ASP A 384 -16.51 -31.35 5.82
CA ASP A 384 -16.70 -32.63 6.52
C ASP A 384 -18.18 -33.00 6.62
N GLY A 385 -19.05 -32.08 7.06
CA GLY A 385 -20.48 -32.30 7.09
C GLY A 385 -21.08 -32.61 5.70
N LEU A 386 -20.61 -31.93 4.66
CA LEU A 386 -21.04 -32.18 3.28
C LEU A 386 -20.63 -33.59 2.81
N LEU A 387 -19.41 -34.03 3.11
CA LEU A 387 -18.93 -35.38 2.76
C LEU A 387 -19.75 -36.46 3.48
N VAL A 388 -20.05 -36.28 4.76
CA VAL A 388 -20.95 -37.18 5.51
C VAL A 388 -22.34 -37.23 4.87
N LEU A 389 -22.93 -36.08 4.54
CA LEU A 389 -24.31 -36.03 4.03
C LEU A 389 -24.45 -36.48 2.58
N ALA A 390 -23.53 -36.05 1.70
CA ALA A 390 -23.62 -36.28 0.25
C ALA A 390 -23.08 -37.66 -0.16
N LEU A 391 -21.98 -38.10 0.47
CA LEU A 391 -21.33 -39.37 0.15
C LEU A 391 -21.66 -40.49 1.15
N ARG A 392 -22.44 -40.19 2.21
CA ARG A 392 -22.80 -41.14 3.29
C ARG A 392 -21.57 -41.81 3.91
N LEU A 393 -20.47 -41.07 4.03
CA LEU A 393 -19.23 -41.55 4.62
C LEU A 393 -19.34 -41.64 6.14
N GLU A 394 -18.61 -42.58 6.73
CA GLU A 394 -18.43 -42.63 8.18
C GLU A 394 -17.67 -41.36 8.66
N PRO A 395 -18.01 -40.77 9.82
CA PRO A 395 -17.43 -39.51 10.28
C PRO A 395 -15.90 -39.51 10.35
N PHE A 396 -15.29 -40.65 10.68
CA PHE A 396 -13.83 -40.77 10.74
C PHE A 396 -13.17 -40.68 9.37
N GLU A 397 -13.77 -41.30 8.35
CA GLU A 397 -13.27 -41.28 6.97
C GLU A 397 -13.46 -39.89 6.35
N SER A 398 -14.63 -39.29 6.58
CA SER A 398 -14.95 -37.94 6.14
C SER A 398 -13.94 -36.91 6.66
N LEU A 399 -13.61 -36.96 7.96
CA LEU A 399 -12.68 -36.01 8.57
C LEU A 399 -11.28 -36.12 7.97
N GLY A 400 -10.82 -37.35 7.70
CA GLY A 400 -9.55 -37.61 7.04
C GLY A 400 -9.49 -36.98 5.64
N ILE A 401 -10.54 -37.17 4.84
CA ILE A 401 -10.66 -36.60 3.49
C ILE A 401 -10.75 -35.07 3.55
N ALA A 402 -11.56 -34.52 4.46
CA ALA A 402 -11.73 -33.08 4.64
C ALA A 402 -10.40 -32.40 5.01
N LEU A 403 -9.59 -33.01 5.88
CA LEU A 403 -8.26 -32.53 6.23
C LEU A 403 -7.29 -32.55 5.05
N VAL A 404 -7.31 -33.60 4.23
CA VAL A 404 -6.50 -33.69 3.01
C VAL A 404 -6.89 -32.59 2.02
N ILE A 405 -8.19 -32.41 1.75
CA ILE A 405 -8.68 -31.35 0.87
C ILE A 405 -8.31 -29.97 1.43
N ALA A 406 -8.46 -29.74 2.73
CA ALA A 406 -8.08 -28.47 3.35
C ALA A 406 -6.56 -28.21 3.22
N GLY A 407 -5.74 -29.24 3.38
CA GLY A 407 -4.28 -29.15 3.21
C GLY A 407 -3.86 -28.81 1.78
N PHE A 408 -4.41 -29.50 0.78
CA PHE A 408 -3.98 -29.37 -0.62
C PHE A 408 -4.73 -28.29 -1.43
N VAL A 409 -5.95 -27.92 -1.02
CA VAL A 409 -6.76 -26.93 -1.74
C VAL A 409 -6.80 -25.62 -0.97
N TYR A 410 -7.20 -25.65 0.29
CA TYR A 410 -7.42 -24.42 1.06
C TYR A 410 -6.11 -23.70 1.42
N LEU A 411 -5.05 -24.40 1.88
CA LEU A 411 -3.79 -23.73 2.22
C LEU A 411 -3.13 -23.04 1.01
N PRO A 412 -3.03 -23.66 -0.18
CA PRO A 412 -2.52 -22.97 -1.37
C PRO A 412 -3.44 -21.84 -1.84
N ALA A 413 -4.76 -22.06 -1.87
CA ALA A 413 -5.72 -21.03 -2.26
C ALA A 413 -5.68 -19.82 -1.33
N ARG A 414 -5.61 -20.05 -0.02
CA ARG A 414 -5.42 -19.00 0.99
C ARG A 414 -4.14 -18.21 0.75
N SER A 415 -3.02 -18.89 0.52
CA SER A 415 -1.72 -18.24 0.26
C SER A 415 -1.74 -17.44 -1.04
N ALA A 416 -2.45 -17.91 -2.07
CA ALA A 416 -2.66 -17.17 -3.31
C ALA A 416 -3.57 -15.94 -3.10
N LEU A 417 -4.65 -16.09 -2.33
CA LEU A 417 -5.56 -14.98 -2.01
C LEU A 417 -4.86 -13.91 -1.18
N TRP A 418 -4.05 -14.30 -0.19
CA TRP A 418 -3.25 -13.37 0.61
C TRP A 418 -2.32 -12.51 -0.26
N ARG A 419 -1.60 -13.13 -1.19
CA ARG A 419 -0.71 -12.43 -2.13
C ARG A 419 -1.44 -11.49 -3.09
N LYS A 420 -2.67 -11.82 -3.50
CA LYS A 420 -3.47 -10.97 -4.40
C LYS A 420 -4.18 -9.83 -3.66
N VAL A 421 -4.67 -10.10 -2.45
CA VAL A 421 -5.60 -9.21 -1.74
C VAL A 421 -4.90 -8.34 -0.70
N VAL A 422 -3.85 -8.83 -0.04
CA VAL A 422 -3.25 -8.18 1.14
C VAL A 422 -1.78 -7.83 0.92
N GLU A 423 -0.96 -8.78 0.46
CA GLU A 423 0.49 -8.59 0.39
C GLU A 423 0.90 -7.85 -0.89
N ARG A 424 1.15 -6.54 -0.81
CA ARG A 424 1.90 -5.83 -1.84
C ARG A 424 3.39 -6.10 -1.66
N ARG A 425 4.12 -6.22 -2.78
CA ARG A 425 5.56 -6.51 -2.82
C ARG A 425 6.32 -5.53 -1.91
N ARG A 426 6.66 -5.94 -0.69
CA ARG A 426 7.70 -5.29 0.10
C ARG A 426 9.04 -5.65 -0.55
N ILE A 427 9.91 -4.66 -0.66
CA ILE A 427 11.31 -4.90 -1.02
C ILE A 427 11.91 -5.74 0.13
N PRO A 428 12.47 -6.92 -0.14
CA PRO A 428 13.14 -7.73 0.87
C PRO A 428 14.24 -6.93 1.59
N ASP A 429 14.49 -7.19 2.88
CA ASP A 429 15.47 -6.43 3.68
C ASP A 429 16.87 -6.39 3.05
N HIS A 430 17.29 -7.47 2.38
CA HIS A 430 18.58 -7.53 1.68
C HIS A 430 18.62 -6.64 0.43
N GLU A 431 17.54 -6.60 -0.37
CA GLU A 431 17.43 -5.70 -1.52
C GLU A 431 17.34 -4.24 -1.08
N LEU A 432 16.67 -3.97 0.05
CA LEU A 432 16.59 -2.63 0.63
C LEU A 432 17.98 -2.14 1.05
N PHE A 433 18.73 -2.96 1.77
CA PHE A 433 20.11 -2.66 2.16
C PHE A 433 20.99 -2.41 0.94
N GLN A 434 20.94 -3.30 -0.06
CA GLN A 434 21.70 -3.13 -1.30
C GLN A 434 21.36 -1.81 -2.00
N SER A 435 20.07 -1.48 -2.12
CA SER A 435 19.62 -0.24 -2.78
C SER A 435 20.10 1.01 -2.02
N VAL A 436 20.06 1.01 -0.69
CA VAL A 436 20.57 2.13 0.11
C VAL A 436 22.08 2.30 -0.06
N MET A 437 22.83 1.20 -0.09
CA MET A 437 24.28 1.23 -0.32
C MET A 437 24.61 1.73 -1.73
N GLU A 438 23.88 1.31 -2.76
CA GLU A 438 24.04 1.82 -4.13
C GLU A 438 23.78 3.34 -4.22
N VAL A 439 22.86 3.87 -3.42
CA VAL A 439 22.60 5.32 -3.35
C VAL A 439 23.73 6.05 -2.60
N ALA A 440 24.21 5.53 -1.47
CA ALA A 440 25.25 6.17 -0.67
C ALA A 440 26.62 6.27 -1.38
N PHE A 441 26.94 5.30 -2.25
CA PHE A 441 28.24 5.22 -2.93
C PHE A 441 28.27 5.84 -4.33
N GLN A 442 27.26 6.65 -4.71
CA GLN A 442 27.34 7.43 -5.96
C GLN A 442 28.46 8.48 -5.90
N ALA A 443 29.07 8.73 -7.06
CA ALA A 443 30.27 9.54 -7.18
C ALA A 443 30.02 11.03 -6.86
N THR A 444 28.90 11.58 -7.35
CA THR A 444 28.57 13.01 -7.16
C THR A 444 27.39 13.22 -6.21
N GLU A 445 27.32 14.42 -5.61
CA GLU A 445 26.19 14.83 -4.77
C GLU A 445 24.86 14.83 -5.54
N GLY A 446 24.84 15.34 -6.77
CA GLY A 446 23.64 15.37 -7.61
C GLY A 446 23.10 13.97 -7.97
N GLU A 447 24.00 13.02 -8.25
CA GLU A 447 23.62 11.62 -8.48
C GLU A 447 23.05 10.98 -7.22
N ARG A 448 23.62 11.26 -6.04
CA ARG A 448 23.09 10.76 -4.75
C ARG A 448 21.67 11.27 -4.50
N VAL A 449 21.42 12.56 -4.69
CA VAL A 449 20.08 13.14 -4.52
C VAL A 449 19.09 12.47 -5.47
N SER A 450 19.46 12.35 -6.74
CA SER A 450 18.60 11.72 -7.77
C SER A 450 18.31 10.26 -7.45
N ALA A 451 19.33 9.49 -7.05
CA ALA A 451 19.20 8.07 -6.72
C ALA A 451 18.37 7.85 -5.44
N TRP A 452 18.51 8.72 -4.44
CA TRP A 452 17.67 8.69 -3.24
C TRP A 452 16.20 8.95 -3.58
N GLN A 453 15.92 9.98 -4.39
CA GLN A 453 14.56 10.26 -4.85
C GLN A 453 13.97 9.09 -5.66
N GLN A 454 14.76 8.45 -6.52
CA GLN A 454 14.32 7.26 -7.27
C GLN A 454 14.03 6.08 -6.33
N LEU A 455 14.85 5.85 -5.30
CA LEU A 455 14.59 4.82 -4.30
C LEU A 455 13.30 5.10 -3.54
N VAL A 456 13.08 6.34 -3.08
CA VAL A 456 11.83 6.77 -2.42
C VAL A 456 10.63 6.56 -3.35
N ARG A 457 10.73 6.94 -4.63
CA ARG A 457 9.68 6.68 -5.64
C ARG A 457 9.42 5.20 -5.83
N ARG A 458 10.45 4.36 -5.88
CA ARG A 458 10.31 2.91 -6.05
C ARG A 458 9.66 2.25 -4.82
N VAL A 459 9.98 2.73 -3.62
CA VAL A 459 9.48 2.15 -2.36
C VAL A 459 8.02 2.55 -2.09
N PHE A 460 7.69 3.83 -2.26
CA PHE A 460 6.39 4.38 -1.87
C PHE A 460 5.44 4.68 -3.03
N ASP A 461 5.92 4.68 -4.28
CA ASP A 461 5.15 4.97 -5.51
C ASP A 461 4.20 6.17 -5.37
N PRO A 462 4.69 7.34 -4.93
CA PRO A 462 3.83 8.49 -4.64
C PRO A 462 3.29 9.13 -5.93
N LEU A 463 2.11 9.74 -5.83
CA LEU A 463 1.58 10.60 -6.89
C LEU A 463 2.42 11.88 -7.00
N GLU A 464 2.83 12.43 -5.85
CA GLU A 464 3.61 13.68 -5.77
C GLU A 464 4.80 13.50 -4.82
N LEU A 465 5.97 13.95 -5.26
CA LEU A 465 7.21 14.01 -4.48
C LEU A 465 7.79 15.42 -4.62
N GLU A 466 7.88 16.14 -3.51
CA GLU A 466 8.32 17.53 -3.45
C GLU A 466 9.56 17.68 -2.55
N GLU A 467 10.48 18.56 -2.94
CA GLU A 467 11.65 18.92 -2.13
C GLU A 467 11.28 20.06 -1.17
N LEU A 468 11.51 19.87 0.12
CA LEU A 468 11.30 20.91 1.11
C LEU A 468 12.56 21.79 1.20
N PRO A 469 12.43 23.12 1.09
CA PRO A 469 13.57 24.02 1.05
C PRO A 469 14.43 23.92 2.32
N ALA A 470 15.75 23.87 2.13
CA ALA A 470 16.70 23.95 3.23
C ALA A 470 16.59 25.32 3.90
N ARG A 471 16.63 25.34 5.24
CA ARG A 471 16.51 26.56 6.05
C ARG A 471 17.55 27.59 5.58
N GLY A 472 17.13 28.65 4.88
CA GLY A 472 18.05 29.66 4.35
C GLY A 472 17.45 30.78 3.52
N GLU A 473 16.47 30.53 2.64
CA GLU A 473 15.92 31.58 1.76
C GLU A 473 14.39 31.42 1.65
N GLY A 474 13.64 32.37 2.21
CA GLY A 474 12.17 32.35 2.22
C GLY A 474 11.50 31.87 3.51
N ALA A 475 12.17 32.05 4.67
CA ALA A 475 11.69 31.59 5.98
C ALA A 475 10.36 32.23 6.46
N ASP A 476 9.82 33.23 5.77
CA ASP A 476 8.63 33.95 6.21
C ASP A 476 7.31 33.36 5.67
N ALA A 477 7.33 32.53 4.62
CA ALA A 477 6.11 31.91 4.08
C ALA A 477 5.82 30.52 4.69
N ALA A 478 6.84 29.75 5.08
CA ALA A 478 6.68 28.43 5.71
C ALA A 478 6.50 28.49 7.23
N ALA A 479 6.70 29.65 7.86
CA ALA A 479 6.53 29.85 9.30
C ALA A 479 5.06 29.99 9.74
N ALA A 480 4.10 30.09 8.81
CA ALA A 480 2.68 30.21 9.12
C ALA A 480 2.04 28.92 9.69
N GLU A 481 2.70 27.76 9.55
CA GLU A 481 2.23 26.49 10.11
C GLU A 481 3.34 25.74 10.89
N GLY A 482 3.91 26.38 11.92
CA GLY A 482 4.32 25.74 13.18
C GLY A 482 5.16 24.44 13.21
N GLY A 483 5.87 24.03 12.16
CA GLY A 483 6.58 22.74 12.12
C GLY A 483 8.08 22.86 11.93
N GLN A 484 8.86 22.61 12.99
CA GLN A 484 10.29 22.33 12.86
C GLN A 484 10.48 21.10 11.94
N LEU A 485 11.31 21.20 10.90
CA LEU A 485 11.64 20.05 10.03
C LEU A 485 12.12 18.87 10.92
N PRO A 486 11.42 17.73 10.91
CA PRO A 486 11.65 16.68 11.89
C PRO A 486 12.97 15.95 11.60
N ALA A 487 13.73 15.62 12.65
CA ALA A 487 15.02 14.91 12.52
C ALA A 487 14.88 13.42 12.13
N THR A 488 13.65 12.91 12.21
CA THR A 488 13.23 11.56 11.86
C THR A 488 12.02 11.64 10.93
N PRO A 489 11.76 10.62 10.09
CA PRO A 489 10.53 10.54 9.33
C PRO A 489 9.29 10.77 10.20
N ASP A 490 8.40 11.62 9.70
CA ASP A 490 7.17 12.02 10.36
C ASP A 490 5.96 11.81 9.45
N LEU A 491 4.82 11.46 10.05
CA LEU A 491 3.59 11.17 9.33
C LEU A 491 2.56 12.24 9.65
N ALA A 492 1.97 12.84 8.62
CA ALA A 492 0.83 13.69 8.82
C ALA A 492 -0.31 12.89 9.52
N PRO A 493 -1.13 13.53 10.37
CA PRO A 493 -2.24 12.87 11.07
C PRO A 493 -3.26 12.27 10.10
N ASP A 494 -3.31 12.77 8.87
CA ASP A 494 -4.12 12.28 7.76
C ASP A 494 -3.41 11.23 6.88
N GLY A 495 -2.14 10.92 7.16
CA GLY A 495 -1.26 9.95 6.48
C GLY A 495 -1.42 9.85 4.97
N LEU A 496 -1.89 10.93 4.35
CA LEU A 496 -1.77 11.19 2.92
C LEU A 496 -0.33 11.61 2.64
N GLU A 497 0.36 12.12 3.66
CA GLU A 497 1.68 12.71 3.54
C GLU A 497 2.67 12.08 4.53
N MET A 498 3.89 11.87 4.06
CA MET A 498 5.04 11.51 4.87
C MET A 498 6.17 12.50 4.61
N ARG A 499 6.74 13.03 5.69
CA ARG A 499 7.89 13.94 5.64
C ARG A 499 9.15 13.13 5.93
N LEU A 500 10.09 13.12 4.99
CA LEU A 500 11.40 12.52 5.15
C LEU A 500 12.43 13.62 5.46
N PRO A 501 13.30 13.42 6.46
CA PRO A 501 14.35 14.38 6.79
C PRO A 501 15.40 14.45 5.68
N ALA A 502 16.17 15.54 5.66
CA ALA A 502 17.39 15.63 4.87
C ALA A 502 18.41 14.56 5.32
N VAL A 503 19.03 13.87 4.36
CA VAL A 503 20.01 12.80 4.61
C VAL A 503 21.01 12.70 3.47
N ALA A 504 22.31 12.54 3.78
CA ALA A 504 23.39 12.27 2.82
C ALA A 504 23.39 13.22 1.59
N SER A 505 23.39 14.53 1.87
CA SER A 505 23.29 15.63 0.88
C SER A 505 21.94 15.75 0.15
N SER A 506 20.98 14.83 0.35
CA SER A 506 19.62 14.98 -0.16
C SER A 506 18.82 15.98 0.67
N PRO A 507 18.02 16.87 0.03
CA PRO A 507 17.07 17.72 0.73
C PRO A 507 16.00 16.89 1.44
N ALA A 508 15.29 17.53 2.37
CA ALA A 508 14.11 16.94 2.98
C ALA A 508 13.03 16.74 1.90
N LEU A 509 12.28 15.64 1.98
CA LEU A 509 11.29 15.29 0.96
C LEU A 509 9.89 15.22 1.58
N LEU A 510 8.90 15.78 0.89
CA LEU A 510 7.48 15.57 1.17
C LEU A 510 6.94 14.54 0.17
N VAL A 511 6.49 13.41 0.69
CA VAL A 511 5.91 12.31 -0.09
C VAL A 511 4.40 12.34 0.09
N ARG A 512 3.62 12.56 -0.98
CA ARG A 512 2.15 12.62 -0.91
C ARG A 512 1.48 11.54 -1.75
N TYR A 513 0.34 11.05 -1.26
CA TYR A 513 -0.54 10.09 -1.94
C TYR A 513 0.19 8.80 -2.38
N PRO A 514 0.61 7.95 -1.45
CA PRO A 514 1.42 6.78 -1.78
C PRO A 514 0.64 5.76 -2.64
N TRP A 515 1.39 5.00 -3.44
CA TRP A 515 0.87 4.08 -4.46
C TRP A 515 -0.19 4.73 -5.35
N GLN A 516 0.11 5.91 -5.91
CA GLN A 516 -0.80 6.66 -6.78
C GLN A 516 -2.15 6.97 -6.10
N GLY A 517 -2.12 7.30 -4.79
CA GLY A 517 -3.31 7.61 -3.98
C GLY A 517 -4.22 6.41 -3.68
N ARG A 518 -3.74 5.18 -3.87
CA ARG A 518 -4.53 3.96 -3.62
C ARG A 518 -4.66 3.62 -2.14
N GLU A 519 -3.72 4.06 -1.31
CA GLU A 519 -3.64 3.74 0.12
C GLU A 519 -3.12 4.94 0.92
N LEU A 520 -3.27 4.86 2.25
CA LEU A 520 -2.71 5.82 3.20
C LEU A 520 -1.43 5.25 3.82
N PHE A 521 -0.47 6.12 4.14
CA PHE A 521 0.67 5.74 4.95
C PHE A 521 0.24 5.26 6.34
N GLY A 522 0.99 4.30 6.88
CA GLY A 522 0.73 3.73 8.19
C GLY A 522 2.01 3.51 8.99
N THR A 523 1.87 2.92 10.17
CA THR A 523 2.99 2.66 11.10
C THR A 523 4.06 1.76 10.51
N ALA A 524 3.70 0.78 9.69
CA ALA A 524 4.66 -0.08 8.99
C ALA A 524 5.50 0.71 7.97
N HIS A 525 4.86 1.60 7.20
CA HIS A 525 5.54 2.47 6.24
C HIS A 525 6.45 3.47 6.95
N MET A 526 6.02 4.00 8.10
CA MET A 526 6.84 4.86 8.95
C MET A 526 8.08 4.14 9.48
N ARG A 527 7.95 2.88 9.91
CA ARG A 527 9.10 2.06 10.34
C ARG A 527 10.08 1.82 9.20
N LEU A 528 9.57 1.49 8.01
CA LEU A 528 10.40 1.31 6.82
C LEU A 528 11.16 2.60 6.45
N ALA A 529 10.47 3.74 6.42
CA ALA A 529 11.09 5.04 6.17
C ALA A 529 12.19 5.35 7.20
N ARG A 530 11.95 5.09 8.49
CA ARG A 530 12.96 5.25 9.55
C ARG A 530 14.17 4.36 9.31
N GLN A 531 13.95 3.10 8.96
CA GLN A 531 15.02 2.15 8.66
C GLN A 531 15.84 2.59 7.45
N MET A 532 15.20 3.05 6.37
CA MET A 532 15.89 3.56 5.18
C MET A 532 16.75 4.78 5.50
N VAL A 533 16.21 5.76 6.23
CA VAL A 533 16.95 6.97 6.62
C VAL A 533 18.12 6.62 7.53
N GLU A 534 17.94 5.69 8.47
CA GLU A 534 19.01 5.26 9.38
C GLU A 534 20.13 4.53 8.63
N LEU A 535 19.78 3.59 7.74
CA LEU A 535 20.76 2.91 6.90
C LEU A 535 21.53 3.90 6.01
N MET A 536 20.84 4.90 5.45
CA MET A 536 21.47 5.93 4.62
C MET A 536 22.43 6.80 5.43
N ARG A 537 22.05 7.19 6.66
CA ARG A 537 22.96 7.92 7.58
C ARG A 537 24.20 7.10 7.94
N GLN A 538 24.04 5.81 8.22
CA GLN A 538 25.15 4.93 8.55
C GLN A 538 26.09 4.74 7.36
N ALA A 539 25.54 4.54 6.15
CA ALA A 539 26.31 4.39 4.93
C ALA A 539 27.11 5.65 4.59
N ASP A 540 26.49 6.84 4.69
CA ASP A 540 27.17 8.11 4.44
C ASP A 540 28.24 8.43 5.49
N ALA A 541 27.97 8.14 6.77
CA ALA A 541 28.97 8.28 7.83
C ALA A 541 30.18 7.35 7.62
N GLY A 542 29.93 6.10 7.21
CA GLY A 542 30.99 5.13 6.87
C GLY A 542 31.84 5.58 5.69
N ARG A 543 31.21 6.10 4.64
CA ARG A 543 31.89 6.69 3.47
C ARG A 543 32.76 7.87 3.86
N ALA A 544 32.22 8.82 4.61
CA ALA A 544 32.95 10.01 5.07
C ALA A 544 34.13 9.64 5.99
N ALA A 545 33.99 8.61 6.82
CA ALA A 545 35.09 8.09 7.63
C ALA A 545 36.19 7.45 6.78
N TYR A 546 35.82 6.68 5.75
CA TYR A 546 36.77 6.10 4.81
C TYR A 546 37.55 7.17 4.03
N GLU A 547 36.86 8.18 3.49
CA GLU A 547 37.48 9.29 2.77
C GLU A 547 38.47 10.07 3.65
N ARG A 548 38.10 10.34 4.92
CA ARG A 548 39.00 10.95 5.90
C ARG A 548 40.23 10.08 6.18
N GLY A 549 40.02 8.77 6.41
CA GLY A 549 41.11 7.83 6.65
C GLY A 549 42.10 7.74 5.48
N VAL A 550 41.60 7.71 4.24
CA VAL A 550 42.44 7.74 3.04
C VAL A 550 43.23 9.05 2.95
N ALA A 551 42.61 10.19 3.25
CA ALA A 551 43.29 11.49 3.23
C ALA A 551 44.36 11.61 4.32
N GLU A 552 44.08 11.12 5.53
CA GLU A 552 45.04 11.07 6.63
C GLU A 552 46.22 10.14 6.32
N GLU A 553 45.97 8.96 5.75
CA GLU A 553 47.03 8.03 5.35
C GLU A 553 47.94 8.65 4.29
N ARG A 554 47.36 9.32 3.27
CA ARG A 554 48.15 10.06 2.27
C ARG A 554 49.03 11.14 2.91
N ARG A 555 48.50 11.88 3.89
CA ARG A 555 49.29 12.89 4.63
C ARG A 555 50.37 12.25 5.51
N ARG A 556 50.09 11.11 6.13
CA ARG A 556 51.08 10.37 6.94
C ARG A 556 52.23 9.89 6.07
N VAL A 557 51.92 9.21 4.97
CA VAL A 557 52.91 8.74 3.99
C VAL A 557 53.77 9.89 3.48
N ALA A 558 53.18 11.03 3.15
CA ALA A 558 53.93 12.20 2.70
C ALA A 558 54.90 12.74 3.78
N ARG A 559 54.49 12.71 5.06
CA ARG A 559 55.32 13.14 6.20
C ARG A 559 56.44 12.15 6.49
N ASP A 560 56.14 10.86 6.53
CA ASP A 560 57.13 9.80 6.77
C ASP A 560 58.20 9.81 5.65
N LEU A 561 57.78 9.99 4.38
CA LEU A 561 58.71 10.20 3.27
C LEU A 561 59.57 11.46 3.45
N HIS A 562 59.01 12.53 4.00
CA HIS A 562 59.72 13.79 4.20
C HIS A 562 60.82 13.67 5.27
N ASP A 563 60.51 13.03 6.38
CA ASP A 563 61.38 12.96 7.55
C ASP A 563 62.53 11.96 7.35
N ASP A 564 62.24 10.74 6.89
CA ASP A 564 63.24 9.67 6.80
C ASP A 564 64.23 9.87 5.65
N LEU A 565 63.75 10.25 4.47
CA LEU A 565 64.62 10.45 3.30
C LEU A 565 65.29 11.83 3.32
N GLY A 566 64.63 12.86 3.88
CA GLY A 566 65.21 14.19 4.04
C GLY A 566 66.41 14.19 4.97
N ALA A 567 66.32 13.49 6.11
CA ALA A 567 67.42 13.37 7.07
C ALA A 567 68.61 12.53 6.54
N GLN A 568 68.34 11.42 5.85
CA GLN A 568 69.39 10.57 5.27
C GLN A 568 70.20 11.29 4.18
N LEU A 569 69.54 12.09 3.33
CA LEU A 569 70.21 12.85 2.27
C LEU A 569 70.98 14.08 2.80
N LEU A 570 70.47 14.77 3.83
CA LEU A 570 71.20 15.82 4.53
C LEU A 570 72.48 15.30 5.20
N THR A 571 72.41 14.08 5.75
CA THR A 571 73.57 13.40 6.34
C THR A 571 74.59 13.00 5.26
N ALA A 572 74.14 12.64 4.05
CA ALA A 572 75.02 12.36 2.92
C ALA A 572 75.73 13.63 2.38
N LEU A 573 75.08 14.80 2.39
CA LEU A 573 75.64 16.08 1.97
C LEU A 573 76.81 16.58 2.85
N ASN A 574 76.79 16.22 4.14
CA ASN A 574 77.83 16.59 5.10
C ASN A 574 79.10 15.72 5.04
N ARG A 575 79.16 14.72 4.15
CA ARG A 575 80.39 13.95 3.89
C ARG A 575 81.29 14.68 2.87
N PRO A 576 82.62 14.69 3.06
CA PRO A 576 83.54 15.41 2.19
C PRO A 576 83.85 14.58 0.94
N THR A 577 82.98 14.64 -0.07
CA THR A 577 83.27 14.09 -1.41
C THR A 577 82.68 14.97 -2.51
N LEU A 578 83.55 15.25 -3.50
CA LEU A 578 83.40 15.86 -4.83
C LEU A 578 82.08 16.62 -5.14
N ASP A 579 82.21 17.90 -5.48
CA ASP A 579 81.11 18.87 -5.69
C ASP A 579 80.00 18.42 -6.67
N GLU A 580 80.29 17.56 -7.65
CA GLU A 580 79.29 16.98 -8.56
C GLU A 580 78.27 16.07 -7.85
N THR A 581 78.70 15.37 -6.78
CA THR A 581 77.82 14.51 -5.96
C THR A 581 76.90 15.36 -5.09
N ARG A 582 77.39 16.51 -4.60
CA ARG A 582 76.59 17.46 -3.81
C ARG A 582 75.52 18.15 -4.66
N GLY A 583 75.83 18.48 -5.92
CA GLY A 583 74.85 18.99 -6.88
C GLY A 583 73.72 17.99 -7.13
N SER A 584 74.07 16.74 -7.45
CA SER A 584 73.09 15.66 -7.71
C SER A 584 72.18 15.36 -6.50
N ILE A 585 72.72 15.41 -5.28
CA ILE A 585 71.90 15.24 -4.06
C ILE A 585 70.98 16.44 -3.83
N ARG A 586 71.42 17.66 -4.13
CA ARG A 586 70.60 18.87 -4.02
C ARG A 586 69.42 18.83 -4.99
N ASP A 587 69.65 18.37 -6.21
CA ASP A 587 68.61 18.18 -7.23
C ASP A 587 67.63 17.08 -6.81
N ALA A 588 68.11 15.96 -6.26
CA ALA A 588 67.26 14.90 -5.72
C ALA A 588 66.39 15.38 -4.53
N ILE A 589 66.93 16.24 -3.65
CA ILE A 589 66.17 16.85 -2.54
C ILE A 589 65.11 17.82 -3.06
N ALA A 590 65.45 18.65 -4.06
CA ALA A 590 64.47 19.54 -4.69
C ALA A 590 63.36 18.74 -5.37
N GLU A 591 63.72 17.63 -6.02
CA GLU A 591 62.77 16.74 -6.66
C GLU A 591 61.84 16.04 -5.66
N MET A 592 62.38 15.57 -4.53
CA MET A 592 61.62 14.99 -3.42
C MET A 592 60.67 16.00 -2.79
N ARG A 593 61.16 17.20 -2.43
CA ARG A 593 60.30 18.28 -1.92
C ARG A 593 59.15 18.57 -2.87
N GLY A 594 59.39 18.44 -4.17
CA GLY A 594 58.34 18.57 -5.16
C GLY A 594 57.33 17.45 -5.20
N VAL A 595 57.76 16.20 -5.02
CA VAL A 595 56.83 15.05 -4.90
C VAL A 595 55.99 15.19 -3.63
N VAL A 596 56.59 15.56 -2.50
CA VAL A 596 55.88 15.78 -1.24
C VAL A 596 54.89 16.95 -1.35
N ALA A 597 55.31 18.09 -1.91
CA ALA A 597 54.42 19.23 -2.15
C ALA A 597 53.23 18.86 -3.05
N GLY A 598 53.46 18.05 -4.10
CA GLY A 598 52.40 17.51 -4.95
C GLY A 598 51.45 16.56 -4.23
N LEU A 599 51.96 15.69 -3.34
CA LEU A 599 51.16 14.78 -2.53
C LEU A 599 50.29 15.52 -1.48
N THR A 600 50.72 16.72 -1.06
CA THR A 600 49.98 17.58 -0.13
C THR A 600 49.12 18.66 -0.81
N GLY A 601 49.11 18.73 -2.15
CA GLY A 601 48.32 19.72 -2.91
C GLY A 601 48.88 21.14 -2.89
N GLY A 602 50.20 21.31 -2.87
CA GLY A 602 50.87 22.62 -2.86
C GLY A 602 50.67 23.42 -4.16
N ARG A 603 50.62 24.75 -4.04
CA ARG A 603 50.60 25.70 -5.17
C ARG A 603 51.96 26.40 -5.32
N ALA A 604 52.30 26.78 -6.55
CA ALA A 604 53.53 27.51 -6.86
C ALA A 604 53.22 28.80 -7.65
N GLY A 605 53.88 29.90 -7.30
CA GLY A 605 53.78 31.16 -8.03
C GLY A 605 54.38 31.06 -9.44
N LEU A 606 53.61 31.43 -10.45
CA LEU A 606 54.02 31.40 -11.86
C LEU A 606 55.04 32.48 -12.19
N GLY A 607 54.89 33.70 -11.67
CA GLY A 607 55.85 34.79 -11.85
C GLY A 607 57.28 34.42 -11.43
N PRO A 608 57.51 33.98 -10.17
CA PRO A 608 58.82 33.53 -9.71
C PRO A 608 59.38 32.34 -10.51
N LEU A 609 58.51 31.41 -10.95
CA LEU A 609 58.92 30.29 -11.80
C LEU A 609 59.47 30.76 -13.14
N LEU A 610 58.73 31.64 -13.83
CA LEU A 610 59.14 32.18 -15.14
C LEU A 610 60.39 33.05 -15.02
N ALA A 611 60.52 33.84 -13.96
CA ALA A 611 61.73 34.63 -13.69
C ALA A 611 62.97 33.73 -13.55
N ASN A 612 62.86 32.63 -12.80
CA ASN A 612 63.92 31.65 -12.64
C ASN A 612 64.26 30.95 -13.97
N LEU A 613 63.25 30.50 -14.72
CA LEU A 613 63.46 29.86 -16.02
C LEU A 613 64.13 30.82 -17.01
N ARG A 614 63.73 32.10 -17.04
CA ARG A 614 64.34 33.11 -17.88
C ARG A 614 65.81 33.33 -17.53
N HIS A 615 66.12 33.47 -16.23
CA HIS A 615 67.50 33.63 -15.77
C HIS A 615 68.36 32.40 -16.12
N GLU A 616 67.85 31.19 -15.87
CA GLU A 616 68.52 29.94 -16.20
C GLU A 616 68.76 29.80 -17.72
N THR A 617 67.76 30.16 -18.53
CA THR A 617 67.83 30.09 -19.99
C THR A 617 68.84 31.09 -20.55
N ALA A 618 68.81 32.34 -20.07
CA ALA A 618 69.77 33.36 -20.48
C ALA A 618 71.21 32.90 -20.22
N SER A 619 71.49 32.39 -19.02
CA SER A 619 72.82 31.91 -18.64
C SER A 619 73.30 30.74 -19.51
N ARG A 620 72.41 29.79 -19.84
CA ARG A 620 72.76 28.64 -20.68
C ARG A 620 72.98 29.01 -22.15
N LEU A 621 72.19 29.94 -22.69
CA LEU A 621 72.30 30.37 -24.08
C LEU A 621 73.51 31.29 -24.32
N GLU A 622 73.82 32.17 -23.36
CA GLU A 622 75.00 33.06 -23.39
C GLU A 622 76.30 32.25 -23.49
N ALA A 623 76.42 31.14 -22.74
CA ALA A 623 77.56 30.22 -22.81
C ALA A 623 77.76 29.58 -24.21
N THR A 624 76.76 29.67 -25.08
CA THR A 624 76.76 29.07 -26.43
C THR A 624 76.66 30.11 -27.55
N GLY A 625 76.59 31.41 -27.22
CA GLY A 625 76.50 32.50 -28.20
C GLY A 625 75.12 32.68 -28.86
N ILE A 626 74.04 32.15 -28.27
CA ILE A 626 72.66 32.26 -28.79
C ILE A 626 71.97 33.45 -28.10
N GLU A 627 71.40 34.37 -28.86
CA GLU A 627 70.65 35.52 -28.33
C GLU A 627 69.26 35.07 -27.80
N LEU A 628 68.91 35.45 -26.57
CA LEU A 628 67.59 35.19 -25.99
C LEU A 628 66.67 36.41 -26.11
N ASP A 629 65.56 36.24 -26.81
CA ASP A 629 64.44 37.18 -26.85
C ASP A 629 63.28 36.66 -25.97
N TRP A 630 63.19 37.16 -24.74
CA TRP A 630 62.13 36.80 -23.79
C TRP A 630 61.54 38.06 -23.13
N PRO A 631 60.47 38.65 -23.71
CA PRO A 631 59.84 39.85 -23.16
C PRO A 631 59.21 39.59 -21.78
N LEU A 632 59.18 40.63 -20.94
CA LEU A 632 58.44 40.63 -19.68
C LEU A 632 56.93 40.57 -19.96
N VAL A 633 56.21 39.77 -19.17
CA VAL A 633 54.75 39.62 -19.27
C VAL A 633 54.16 39.93 -17.90
N ASP A 634 53.41 41.02 -17.78
CA ASP A 634 52.86 41.49 -16.50
C ASP A 634 51.63 40.66 -16.05
N ASP A 635 50.89 40.07 -16.99
CA ASP A 635 49.62 39.34 -16.76
C ASP A 635 49.75 37.99 -16.01
N VAL A 636 50.98 37.55 -15.68
CA VAL A 636 51.25 36.22 -15.10
C VAL A 636 51.95 36.26 -13.73
N GLU A 637 52.25 37.46 -13.21
CA GLU A 637 53.10 37.62 -12.02
C GLU A 637 52.42 37.13 -10.72
N GLU A 638 51.12 37.37 -10.57
CA GLU A 638 50.33 36.97 -9.38
C GLU A 638 49.63 35.60 -9.51
N MET A 639 49.78 34.90 -10.64
CA MET A 639 49.11 33.62 -10.84
C MET A 639 49.78 32.50 -10.05
N GLU A 640 48.97 31.67 -9.39
CA GLU A 640 49.42 30.40 -8.81
C GLU A 640 48.98 29.23 -9.67
N ILE A 641 49.89 28.28 -9.88
CA ILE A 641 49.61 27.04 -10.58
C ILE A 641 49.84 25.85 -9.65
N ASP A 642 49.16 24.74 -9.95
CA ASP A 642 49.39 23.47 -9.25
C ASP A 642 50.88 23.10 -9.34
N TYR A 643 51.46 22.66 -8.22
CA TYR A 643 52.89 22.36 -8.16
C TYR A 643 53.31 21.29 -9.19
N ARG A 644 52.44 20.30 -9.46
CA ARG A 644 52.71 19.28 -10.48
C ARG A 644 52.82 19.94 -11.86
N THR A 645 51.88 20.83 -12.20
CA THR A 645 51.92 21.62 -13.44
C THR A 645 53.19 22.47 -13.53
N ALA A 646 53.58 23.15 -12.46
CA ALA A 646 54.82 23.93 -12.40
C ALA A 646 56.08 23.09 -12.69
N LYS A 647 56.18 21.91 -12.08
CA LYS A 647 57.32 20.99 -12.27
C LYS A 647 57.42 20.50 -13.71
N HIS A 648 56.30 20.05 -14.29
CA HIS A 648 56.30 19.55 -15.67
C HIS A 648 56.58 20.65 -16.69
N LEU A 649 56.03 21.85 -16.50
CA LEU A 649 56.32 23.01 -17.35
C LEU A 649 57.81 23.37 -17.33
N ALA A 650 58.40 23.46 -16.13
CA ALA A 650 59.84 23.74 -15.98
C ALA A 650 60.73 22.67 -16.61
N SER A 651 60.37 21.39 -16.45
CA SER A 651 61.09 20.27 -17.06
C SER A 651 61.00 20.30 -18.58
N ALA A 652 59.83 20.61 -19.14
CA ALA A 652 59.64 20.70 -20.59
C ALA A 652 60.43 21.87 -21.18
N HIS A 653 60.39 23.05 -20.53
CA HIS A 653 61.17 24.22 -20.91
C HIS A 653 62.67 23.91 -20.99
N ARG A 654 63.24 23.33 -19.93
CA ARG A 654 64.68 23.00 -19.87
C ARG A 654 65.13 22.02 -20.94
N GLU A 655 64.31 21.02 -21.22
CA GLU A 655 64.61 20.02 -22.24
C GLU A 655 64.56 20.64 -23.65
N ILE A 656 63.60 21.53 -23.92
CA ILE A 656 63.52 22.25 -25.20
C ILE A 656 64.74 23.17 -25.37
N VAL A 657 65.11 23.94 -24.35
CA VAL A 657 66.33 24.78 -24.36
C VAL A 657 67.59 23.92 -24.58
N SER A 658 67.67 22.76 -23.93
CA SER A 658 68.80 21.84 -24.11
C SER A 658 68.86 21.27 -25.53
N ASN A 659 67.71 21.03 -26.16
CA ASN A 659 67.64 20.59 -27.56
C ASN A 659 68.06 21.70 -28.53
N VAL A 660 67.66 22.96 -28.27
CA VAL A 660 68.15 24.12 -29.05
C VAL A 660 69.67 24.20 -28.99
N ILE A 661 70.25 24.21 -27.78
CA ILE A 661 71.70 24.28 -27.58
C ILE A 661 72.46 23.15 -28.29
N ARG A 662 71.93 21.92 -28.26
CA ARG A 662 72.63 20.75 -28.82
C ARG A 662 72.43 20.56 -30.32
N HIS A 663 71.30 21.02 -30.87
CA HIS A 663 70.83 20.55 -32.18
C HIS A 663 70.38 21.64 -33.16
N SER A 664 70.04 22.87 -32.73
CA SER A 664 69.43 23.85 -33.65
C SER A 664 70.44 24.59 -34.53
N GLY A 665 71.63 24.89 -34.01
CA GLY A 665 72.56 25.83 -34.66
C GLY A 665 71.98 27.25 -34.78
N ALA A 666 71.00 27.60 -33.93
CA ALA A 666 70.31 28.89 -33.95
C ALA A 666 71.22 30.04 -33.49
N ALA A 667 70.98 31.22 -34.05
CA ALA A 667 71.58 32.47 -33.58
C ALA A 667 70.67 33.15 -32.54
N ARG A 668 69.36 32.88 -32.57
CA ARG A 668 68.36 33.47 -31.70
C ARG A 668 67.30 32.47 -31.25
N MET A 669 66.90 32.58 -30.00
CA MET A 669 65.75 31.87 -29.43
C MET A 669 64.75 32.87 -28.83
N THR A 670 63.49 32.78 -29.25
CA THR A 670 62.39 33.59 -28.73
C THR A 670 61.50 32.74 -27.80
N VAL A 671 61.15 33.28 -26.64
CA VAL A 671 60.21 32.65 -25.69
C VAL A 671 59.03 33.58 -25.42
N GLY A 672 57.82 33.12 -25.72
CA GLY A 672 56.56 33.82 -25.44
C GLY A 672 55.73 33.07 -24.40
N VAL A 673 55.14 33.81 -23.45
CA VAL A 673 54.22 33.24 -22.45
C VAL A 673 52.94 34.06 -22.45
N ALA A 674 51.79 33.39 -22.48
CA ALA A 674 50.48 34.04 -22.39
C ALA A 674 49.53 33.19 -21.55
N ALA A 675 48.78 33.81 -20.65
CA ALA A 675 47.71 33.18 -19.90
C ALA A 675 46.35 33.76 -20.34
N LYS A 676 45.41 32.91 -20.76
CA LYS A 676 44.06 33.35 -21.14
C LYS A 676 43.04 32.25 -20.89
N ALA A 677 41.87 32.62 -20.35
CA ALA A 677 40.70 31.74 -20.19
C ALA A 677 40.99 30.42 -19.45
N GLY A 678 41.81 30.46 -18.40
CA GLY A 678 42.17 29.26 -17.60
C GLY A 678 43.22 28.36 -18.26
N TRP A 679 43.92 28.84 -19.28
CA TRP A 679 45.03 28.15 -19.93
C TRP A 679 46.29 29.00 -19.92
N LEU A 680 47.44 28.35 -19.72
CA LEU A 680 48.78 28.90 -19.88
C LEU A 680 49.42 28.34 -21.15
N ARG A 681 49.81 29.22 -22.05
CA ARG A 681 50.52 28.93 -23.29
C ARG A 681 51.96 29.42 -23.19
N MET A 682 52.92 28.51 -23.42
CA MET A 682 54.33 28.82 -23.55
C MET A 682 54.82 28.41 -24.93
N MET A 683 55.34 29.37 -25.69
CA MET A 683 55.89 29.19 -27.03
C MET A 683 57.41 29.38 -26.96
N LEU A 684 58.16 28.43 -27.50
CA LEU A 684 59.60 28.51 -27.67
C LEU A 684 59.91 28.36 -29.15
N ARG A 685 60.64 29.32 -29.73
CA ARG A 685 61.01 29.36 -31.15
C ARG A 685 62.50 29.58 -31.30
N ASP A 686 63.17 28.83 -32.15
CA ASP A 686 64.53 29.10 -32.59
C ASP A 686 64.56 29.55 -34.07
N ASP A 687 65.70 30.08 -34.55
CA ASP A 687 65.94 30.47 -35.95
C ASP A 687 66.97 29.58 -36.67
N GLY A 688 67.27 28.40 -36.10
CA GLY A 688 68.30 27.49 -36.58
C GLY A 688 67.92 26.67 -37.80
N GLY A 689 68.89 25.93 -38.35
CA GLY A 689 68.73 25.00 -39.47
C GLY A 689 68.64 23.53 -39.04
N GLY A 690 68.62 23.25 -37.73
CA GLY A 690 68.56 21.89 -37.19
C GLY A 690 67.27 21.16 -37.56
N PRO A 691 67.24 19.81 -37.48
CA PRO A 691 66.06 19.03 -37.84
C PRO A 691 64.90 19.33 -36.89
N CYS A 692 63.92 20.10 -37.35
CA CYS A 692 62.62 20.19 -36.69
C CYS A 692 61.85 18.91 -37.03
N LEU A 693 61.81 17.95 -36.11
CA LEU A 693 61.03 16.72 -36.28
C LEU A 693 59.53 17.07 -36.19
N ALA A 694 59.00 17.69 -37.25
CA ALA A 694 57.57 17.87 -37.44
C ALA A 694 56.92 16.49 -37.64
N ASP A 695 55.98 16.17 -36.76
CA ASP A 695 55.05 15.04 -36.78
C ASP A 695 55.41 13.85 -37.69
N ALA A 696 56.29 12.96 -37.20
CA ALA A 696 56.27 11.57 -37.68
C ALA A 696 55.00 10.89 -37.11
N GLY A 697 54.03 10.64 -37.99
CA GLY A 697 52.87 9.80 -37.68
C GLY A 697 53.25 8.40 -37.16
N PRO A 698 52.27 7.56 -36.73
CA PRO A 698 52.50 6.39 -35.87
C PRO A 698 53.36 5.25 -36.42
N GLN A 699 53.94 5.36 -37.63
CA GLN A 699 54.67 4.28 -38.30
C GLN A 699 55.98 4.68 -39.01
N GLY A 700 56.68 5.74 -38.56
CA GLY A 700 58.02 6.08 -39.07
C GLY A 700 59.15 5.61 -38.15
N LYS A 701 59.90 4.56 -38.53
CA LYS A 701 61.14 4.15 -37.84
C LYS A 701 62.24 5.20 -38.03
N VAL A 702 62.57 5.96 -36.99
CA VAL A 702 63.85 6.67 -36.87
C VAL A 702 64.63 6.06 -35.70
N GLN A 703 65.70 5.36 -36.03
CA GLN A 703 66.65 4.78 -35.08
C GLN A 703 67.39 5.92 -34.35
N GLY A 704 67.22 6.01 -33.03
CA GLY A 704 68.31 6.43 -32.14
C GLY A 704 68.10 7.62 -31.18
N GLN A 705 67.23 8.61 -31.45
CA GLN A 705 67.27 9.87 -30.66
C GLN A 705 65.89 10.57 -30.42
N GLY A 706 64.78 9.83 -30.32
CA GLY A 706 63.43 10.41 -30.17
C GLY A 706 62.77 10.33 -28.78
N HIS A 707 63.46 9.84 -27.74
CA HIS A 707 62.83 9.54 -26.44
C HIS A 707 62.42 10.78 -25.62
N GLY A 708 63.18 11.88 -25.71
CA GLY A 708 62.94 13.10 -24.92
C GLY A 708 61.60 13.77 -25.25
N LEU A 709 61.37 14.12 -26.53
CA LEU A 709 60.15 14.80 -26.98
C LEU A 709 58.88 13.96 -26.82
N ARG A 710 58.97 12.63 -27.01
CA ARG A 710 57.84 11.72 -26.78
C ARG A 710 57.43 11.66 -25.30
N ASN A 711 58.42 11.61 -24.40
CA ASN A 711 58.18 11.63 -22.96
C ASN A 711 57.64 12.99 -22.50
N LEU A 712 58.09 14.10 -23.10
CA LEU A 712 57.53 15.42 -22.83
C LEU A 712 56.06 15.52 -23.22
N ARG A 713 55.70 15.06 -24.43
CA ARG A 713 54.30 15.05 -24.90
C ARG A 713 53.39 14.27 -23.94
N MET A 714 53.79 13.06 -23.57
CA MET A 714 53.05 12.22 -22.61
C MET A 714 52.84 12.92 -21.26
N ARG A 715 53.89 13.55 -20.71
CA ARG A 715 53.81 14.25 -19.41
C ARG A 715 52.92 15.49 -19.44
N ILE A 716 52.85 16.20 -20.58
CA ILE A 716 51.95 17.35 -20.75
C ILE A 716 50.50 16.90 -20.96
N GLU A 717 50.28 15.81 -21.70
CA GLU A 717 48.96 15.20 -21.88
C GLU A 717 48.39 14.64 -20.57
N GLU A 718 49.22 14.08 -19.68
CA GLU A 718 48.81 13.64 -18.33
C GLU A 718 48.25 14.77 -17.44
N LEU A 719 48.57 16.03 -17.75
CA LEU A 719 48.04 17.21 -17.07
C LEU A 719 46.77 17.76 -17.73
N GLY A 720 46.24 17.08 -18.76
CA GLY A 720 45.19 17.62 -19.62
C GLY A 720 45.67 18.74 -20.56
N GLY A 721 46.98 18.89 -20.71
CA GLY A 721 47.61 19.87 -21.61
C GLY A 721 47.86 19.34 -23.02
N ARG A 722 48.43 20.19 -23.88
CA ARG A 722 48.81 19.86 -25.25
C ARG A 722 50.22 20.37 -25.56
N LEU A 723 51.03 19.55 -26.23
CA LEU A 723 52.34 19.95 -26.76
C LEU A 723 52.35 19.77 -28.28
N SER A 724 52.66 20.83 -29.02
CA SER A 724 52.80 20.79 -30.48
C SER A 724 54.17 21.28 -30.92
N ILE A 725 54.71 20.65 -31.97
CA ILE A 725 56.02 20.98 -32.56
C ILE A 725 55.78 21.22 -34.04
N ARG A 726 56.21 22.37 -34.54
CA ARG A 726 55.95 22.83 -35.91
C ARG A 726 57.21 23.44 -36.50
N GLU A 727 57.42 23.26 -37.80
CA GLU A 727 58.50 23.93 -38.51
C GLU A 727 58.29 25.45 -38.53
N GLY A 728 59.33 26.20 -38.14
CA GLY A 728 59.45 27.63 -38.40
C GLY A 728 60.31 27.82 -39.63
N ALA A 729 59.99 28.75 -40.52
CA ALA A 729 60.85 29.07 -41.65
C ALA A 729 61.65 30.35 -41.35
N PRO A 730 62.96 30.28 -41.00
CA PRO A 730 63.74 29.12 -40.53
C PRO A 730 63.49 28.78 -39.04
N GLY A 731 63.91 27.60 -38.59
CA GLY A 731 63.84 27.13 -37.20
C GLY A 731 62.73 26.13 -36.82
N CYS A 732 62.51 25.97 -35.51
CA CYS A 732 61.46 25.10 -34.96
C CYS A 732 60.64 25.87 -33.91
N VAL A 733 59.34 25.58 -33.84
CA VAL A 733 58.41 26.17 -32.87
C VAL A 733 57.82 25.07 -32.01
N VAL A 734 57.99 25.17 -30.69
CA VAL A 734 57.36 24.28 -29.71
C VAL A 734 56.35 25.09 -28.89
N GLU A 735 55.10 24.64 -28.87
CA GLU A 735 54.03 25.23 -28.08
C GLU A 735 53.55 24.24 -27.02
N ILE A 736 53.48 24.73 -25.78
CA ILE A 736 52.98 24.00 -24.61
C ILE A 736 51.75 24.73 -24.08
N ASP A 737 50.61 24.07 -24.08
CA ASP A 737 49.35 24.54 -23.51
C ASP A 737 49.02 23.70 -22.27
N VAL A 738 48.85 24.31 -21.10
CA VAL A 738 48.43 23.60 -19.86
C VAL A 738 47.27 24.32 -19.17
N PRO A 739 46.30 23.57 -18.59
CA PRO A 739 45.23 24.18 -17.83
C PRO A 739 45.76 24.74 -16.50
N VAL A 740 45.37 25.97 -16.18
CA VAL A 740 45.66 26.64 -14.90
C VAL A 740 44.36 26.74 -14.12
N GLY A 741 44.19 25.82 -13.17
CA GLY A 741 42.95 25.68 -12.40
C GLY A 741 42.62 26.91 -11.56
N GLY A 742 41.58 27.64 -11.97
CA GLY A 742 40.76 28.53 -11.14
C GLY A 742 41.48 29.70 -10.47
N GLN A 743 41.32 30.90 -11.04
CA GLN A 743 41.51 32.18 -10.36
C GLN A 743 40.81 32.13 -8.98
N SER A 744 41.59 32.32 -7.91
CA SER A 744 41.02 32.70 -6.61
C SER A 744 40.40 34.08 -6.79
N GLY A 745 39.08 34.14 -6.97
CA GLY A 745 38.35 35.39 -7.00
C GLY A 745 38.52 36.13 -5.67
N ARG A 746 39.34 37.17 -5.65
CA ARG A 746 39.12 38.30 -4.75
C ARG A 746 38.06 39.17 -5.41
N ALA A 747 36.82 39.04 -4.92
CA ALA A 747 35.79 40.02 -5.19
C ALA A 747 36.28 41.38 -4.67
N ALA A 748 36.32 42.37 -5.56
CA ALA A 748 36.30 43.79 -5.22
C ALA A 748 34.85 44.28 -5.36
#